data_AF-A0A2G4GI07-F1
#
_entry.id   AF-A0A2G4GI07-F1
#
_cell.length_a   1.000
_cell.length_b   1.000
_cell.length_c   1.000
_cell.angle_alpha   90.00
_cell.angle_beta   90.00
_cell.angle_gamma   90.00
#
_symmetry.space_group_name_H-M   'P 1'
#
loop_
_entity.id
_entity.type
_entity.pdbx_description
1 polymer ?
#
loop_
_entity_poly.entity_id
_entity_poly.type
_entity_poly.pdbx_seq_one_letter_code
_entity_poly.pdbx_strand_id
1 'polypeptide(L)'
;MLSGLRPQMDCRIKQSVNSYPPFHTNLVNGAGAALVAIALAATAFAQNRTFSNQYSFGDSLSDSGNLFAATSTLGAPNPPPPYFQGRFSNGRVFTELLGNSLALTVTAPASVKSSLNFAFGGATAGGSSPLPPSMAIQLGLFQARAIAPVKTDLFTVLFGANDLIPVLTAPATAANPTNIDTAGFNAAVNVANGVQTLVGLGAKTIVISSLPNLGATPRSVAAGSTGSAFGLRATTAFNNELTSRLRTIASGAAAADVNLVYLDLQGALDRIILDYKTLGYTNVTSFVIAPAAAGGGGDPNNYVFFDDIHPTAKTHALLAKAIIETLNPEPVIGFSASLGSAALALKALESSAVDTRVGQLASSTRATGRADAYASFHYGDGERAADGWQKTFSYTAQVVTAGADIKVSDGFLAGAALNRGRLNAKLSAAGGDFSMEDITGRAYGVWRGGPVTFAFDASYGTLDVKGIHRTSGLAGFQTRGKTSGSHWGAGMKAMWSVENAGFRLRPWAGLRTERVKVAGYTEKDVPLVALDFDGQEARSSAGSLGLDVGTDTKLAAHALHFDFRAAWHGEMTNKNRSVSGKLTNNFTRTTTISVVDGDGSGYELGGAATLFFAKNWSASLGYAGDIRSGEKLASRFALSLQTGF
;
A
#
# COMPACT_ATOMS: atom_id res chain seq x y z
N MET A 1 -69.95 30.77 -16.79
CA MET A 1 -70.73 29.70 -17.44
C MET A 1 -70.73 28.54 -16.45
N LEU A 2 -71.74 28.48 -15.57
CA LEU A 2 -72.93 27.62 -15.69
C LEU A 2 -72.53 26.14 -15.76
N SER A 3 -73.01 25.19 -14.95
CA SER A 3 -73.88 25.13 -13.77
C SER A 3 -74.23 23.65 -13.59
N GLY A 4 -74.43 23.18 -12.36
CA GLY A 4 -75.33 22.07 -12.05
C GLY A 4 -74.66 20.76 -11.64
N LEU A 5 -75.09 20.00 -10.62
CA LEU A 5 -76.08 20.14 -9.54
C LEU A 5 -75.96 18.82 -8.71
N ARG A 6 -75.72 18.95 -7.40
CA ARG A 6 -76.22 18.21 -6.20
C ARG A 6 -77.20 16.99 -6.38
N PRO A 7 -77.56 16.22 -5.30
CA PRO A 7 -76.83 15.80 -4.08
C PRO A 7 -77.23 14.40 -3.48
N GLN A 8 -76.62 14.05 -2.33
CA GLN A 8 -77.14 13.31 -1.14
C GLN A 8 -77.74 11.90 -1.25
N MET A 9 -77.24 10.97 -0.41
CA MET A 9 -78.07 10.24 0.56
C MET A 9 -77.25 9.64 1.70
N ASP A 10 -77.82 9.78 2.90
CA ASP A 10 -77.33 9.47 4.24
C ASP A 10 -77.96 8.13 4.67
N CYS A 11 -77.23 7.24 5.37
CA CYS A 11 -77.86 6.17 6.16
C CYS A 11 -76.92 5.67 7.28
N ARG A 12 -77.30 6.01 8.52
CA ARG A 12 -76.76 5.45 9.78
C ARG A 12 -77.49 4.15 10.12
N ILE A 13 -76.80 3.10 10.58
CA ILE A 13 -77.33 2.18 11.61
C ILE A 13 -76.19 1.72 12.55
N LYS A 14 -76.57 1.64 13.84
CA LYS A 14 -75.83 1.37 15.07
C LYS A 14 -75.64 -0.13 15.40
N GLN A 15 -74.67 -0.38 16.30
CA GLN A 15 -74.64 -1.36 17.41
C GLN A 15 -74.41 -2.86 17.12
N SER A 16 -73.37 -3.45 17.75
CA SER A 16 -73.49 -4.27 18.98
C SER A 16 -72.14 -4.89 19.40
N VAL A 17 -72.04 -5.27 20.67
CA VAL A 17 -70.86 -5.73 21.43
C VAL A 17 -71.11 -7.15 21.96
N ASN A 18 -70.02 -7.90 22.25
CA ASN A 18 -69.84 -9.27 22.81
C ASN A 18 -69.67 -10.36 21.73
N SER A 19 -68.70 -11.29 21.74
CA SER A 19 -67.96 -11.95 22.82
C SER A 19 -66.76 -12.77 22.24
N TYR A 20 -65.68 -12.98 23.02
CA TYR A 20 -64.45 -13.79 22.77
C TYR A 20 -64.67 -15.33 22.66
N PRO A 21 -63.68 -16.23 22.33
CA PRO A 21 -62.27 -16.16 21.83
C PRO A 21 -62.02 -17.15 20.62
N PRO A 22 -60.82 -17.70 20.22
CA PRO A 22 -59.41 -17.49 20.60
C PRO A 22 -58.37 -17.40 19.44
N PHE A 23 -57.09 -17.21 19.80
CA PHE A 23 -55.82 -17.44 19.06
C PHE A 23 -55.74 -17.09 17.56
N HIS A 24 -54.95 -16.08 17.20
CA HIS A 24 -53.94 -16.18 16.13
C HIS A 24 -52.87 -15.07 16.27
N THR A 25 -51.63 -15.51 16.15
CA THR A 25 -50.37 -14.79 15.92
C THR A 25 -50.46 -13.46 15.16
N ASN A 26 -49.71 -12.44 15.58
CA ASN A 26 -48.71 -11.78 14.73
C ASN A 26 -47.87 -10.75 15.50
N LEU A 27 -46.61 -11.13 15.73
CA LEU A 27 -45.46 -10.24 15.91
C LEU A 27 -45.18 -9.54 14.58
N VAL A 28 -45.54 -8.26 14.43
CA VAL A 28 -44.86 -7.36 13.49
C VAL A 28 -44.95 -5.94 14.04
N ASN A 29 -43.87 -5.46 14.67
CA ASN A 29 -43.55 -4.03 14.80
C ASN A 29 -42.10 -3.91 15.24
N GLY A 30 -41.18 -4.08 14.29
CA GLY A 30 -39.74 -3.93 14.50
C GLY A 30 -38.93 -3.65 13.24
N ALA A 31 -39.58 -3.24 12.13
CA ALA A 31 -38.93 -3.06 10.83
C ALA A 31 -38.87 -1.58 10.37
N GLY A 32 -39.06 -0.62 11.28
CA GLY A 32 -39.12 0.81 10.96
C GLY A 32 -37.84 1.63 11.18
N ALA A 33 -36.82 1.08 11.85
CA ALA A 33 -35.63 1.85 12.25
C ALA A 33 -34.35 1.54 11.44
N ALA A 34 -34.38 0.56 10.52
CA ALA A 34 -33.19 0.09 9.80
C ALA A 34 -32.94 0.78 8.43
N LEU A 35 -33.83 1.68 7.99
CA LEU A 35 -33.80 2.24 6.62
C LEU A 35 -33.32 3.70 6.50
N VAL A 36 -32.90 4.34 7.60
CA VAL A 36 -32.38 5.74 7.58
C VAL A 36 -30.88 5.83 7.90
N ALA A 37 -30.21 4.71 8.22
CA ALA A 37 -28.76 4.69 8.49
C ALA A 37 -27.88 4.38 7.25
N ILE A 38 -28.45 4.24 6.05
CA ILE A 38 -27.73 3.84 4.83
C ILE A 38 -27.26 5.04 3.97
N ALA A 39 -27.34 6.28 4.48
CA ALA A 39 -26.95 7.48 3.71
C ALA A 39 -25.68 8.21 4.19
N LEU A 40 -24.91 7.65 5.14
CA LEU A 40 -23.68 8.27 5.67
C LEU A 40 -22.49 7.29 5.69
N ALA A 41 -22.30 6.54 4.61
CA ALA A 41 -20.99 5.97 4.28
C ALA A 41 -20.45 6.80 3.11
N ALA A 42 -19.84 7.94 3.43
CA ALA A 42 -18.96 8.61 2.47
C ALA A 42 -17.77 7.68 2.25
N THR A 43 -17.83 6.87 1.19
CA THR A 43 -16.65 6.21 0.64
C THR A 43 -15.69 7.33 0.25
N ALA A 44 -14.67 7.54 1.07
CA ALA A 44 -13.55 8.37 0.68
C ALA A 44 -12.88 7.67 -0.51
N PHE A 45 -13.27 8.05 -1.72
CA PHE A 45 -12.50 7.68 -2.90
C PHE A 45 -11.09 8.23 -2.69
N ALA A 46 -10.15 7.30 -2.54
CA ALA A 46 -8.74 7.52 -2.60
C ALA A 46 -8.40 8.13 -3.99
N GLN A 47 -8.45 9.46 -4.09
CA GLN A 47 -8.03 10.20 -5.27
C GLN A 47 -6.52 10.38 -5.21
N ASN A 48 -5.81 10.03 -6.29
CA ASN A 48 -4.39 10.39 -6.43
C ASN A 48 -4.26 11.91 -6.21
N ARG A 49 -3.19 12.34 -5.53
CA ARG A 49 -2.89 13.77 -5.40
C ARG A 49 -2.78 14.37 -6.80
N THR A 50 -3.69 15.30 -7.08
CA THR A 50 -3.66 16.11 -8.29
C THR A 50 -3.08 17.46 -7.93
N PHE A 51 -2.08 17.89 -8.68
CA PHE A 51 -1.48 19.22 -8.53
C PHE A 51 -2.24 20.21 -9.40
N SER A 52 -2.65 21.32 -8.81
CA SER A 52 -3.46 22.35 -9.49
C SER A 52 -2.64 23.09 -10.56
N ASN A 53 -1.36 23.36 -10.28
CA ASN A 53 -0.43 23.95 -11.22
C ASN A 53 0.94 23.28 -11.13
N GLN A 54 1.75 23.45 -12.18
CA GLN A 54 3.14 23.01 -12.20
C GLN A 54 4.09 24.10 -12.68
N TYR A 55 5.19 24.33 -11.95
CA TYR A 55 6.24 25.27 -12.33
C TYR A 55 7.57 24.55 -12.44
N SER A 56 8.07 24.43 -13.67
CA SER A 56 9.28 23.66 -13.96
C SER A 56 10.46 24.58 -14.24
N PHE A 57 11.55 24.40 -13.49
CA PHE A 57 12.82 25.11 -13.63
C PHE A 57 13.90 24.10 -13.98
N GLY A 58 14.73 24.43 -14.96
CA GLY A 58 15.83 23.55 -15.28
C GLY A 58 16.51 23.80 -16.61
N ASP A 59 17.18 22.74 -17.05
CA ASP A 59 17.89 22.67 -18.31
C ASP A 59 17.13 21.85 -19.38
N SER A 60 17.87 21.28 -20.32
CA SER A 60 17.38 20.48 -21.45
C SER A 60 16.58 19.25 -21.04
N LEU A 61 16.82 18.67 -19.85
CA LEU A 61 16.04 17.53 -19.38
C LEU A 61 14.62 17.91 -18.96
N SER A 62 14.39 19.21 -18.70
CA SER A 62 13.10 19.77 -18.27
C SER A 62 12.45 20.66 -19.33
N ASP A 63 13.20 21.11 -20.33
CA ASP A 63 12.75 22.03 -21.38
C ASP A 63 11.72 21.39 -22.32
N SER A 64 10.57 22.05 -22.45
CA SER A 64 9.47 21.64 -23.35
C SER A 64 9.45 22.42 -24.68
N GLY A 65 10.51 23.18 -24.97
CA GLY A 65 10.70 23.93 -26.22
C GLY A 65 10.94 25.43 -26.04
N ASN A 66 11.23 25.92 -24.83
CA ASN A 66 11.55 27.32 -24.57
C ASN A 66 12.81 27.77 -25.31
N LEU A 67 13.90 27.00 -25.24
CA LEU A 67 15.12 27.36 -25.97
C LEU A 67 14.87 27.41 -27.47
N PHE A 68 14.14 26.42 -27.99
CA PHE A 68 13.78 26.35 -29.40
C PHE A 68 12.96 27.57 -29.83
N ALA A 69 11.92 27.92 -29.06
CA ALA A 69 11.10 29.09 -29.33
C ALA A 69 11.93 30.38 -29.32
N ALA A 70 12.77 30.58 -28.29
CA ALA A 70 13.60 31.77 -28.17
C ALA A 70 14.61 31.90 -29.33
N THR A 71 15.34 30.83 -29.63
CA THR A 71 16.38 30.83 -30.67
C THR A 71 15.83 30.84 -32.09
N SER A 72 14.60 30.33 -32.30
CA SER A 72 13.88 30.44 -33.59
C SER A 72 13.62 31.90 -33.96
N THR A 73 13.30 32.76 -32.99
CA THR A 73 13.12 34.20 -33.25
C THR A 73 14.42 34.89 -33.70
N LEU A 74 15.56 34.28 -33.40
CA LEU A 74 16.90 34.74 -33.79
C LEU A 74 17.38 34.10 -35.11
N GLY A 75 16.55 33.28 -35.76
CA GLY A 75 16.90 32.58 -37.01
C GLY A 75 17.81 31.35 -36.82
N ALA A 76 18.03 30.90 -35.57
CA ALA A 76 18.92 29.79 -35.24
C ALA A 76 18.23 28.77 -34.31
N PRO A 77 17.15 28.11 -34.76
CA PRO A 77 16.36 27.20 -33.91
C PRO A 77 17.21 26.08 -33.29
N ASN A 78 17.18 25.96 -31.97
CA ASN A 78 17.94 24.97 -31.21
C ASN A 78 17.09 24.31 -30.10
N PRO A 79 17.01 22.97 -30.02
CA PRO A 79 17.65 22.00 -30.92
C PRO A 79 16.91 21.90 -32.27
N PRO A 80 17.64 21.78 -33.40
CA PRO A 80 17.04 21.58 -34.71
C PRO A 80 16.49 20.14 -34.84
N PRO A 81 15.80 19.77 -35.93
CA PRO A 81 15.53 18.37 -36.24
C PRO A 81 16.82 17.50 -36.17
N PRO A 82 16.76 16.23 -35.74
CA PRO A 82 15.55 15.39 -35.57
C PRO A 82 14.90 15.46 -34.16
N TYR A 83 15.27 16.44 -33.34
CA TYR A 83 14.68 16.62 -32.01
C TYR A 83 13.18 16.92 -32.08
N PHE A 84 12.40 16.33 -31.18
CA PHE A 84 10.94 16.42 -31.23
C PHE A 84 10.46 17.81 -30.79
N GLN A 85 10.02 18.62 -31.74
CA GLN A 85 9.42 19.94 -31.48
C GLN A 85 10.24 20.79 -30.49
N GLY A 86 11.57 20.80 -30.65
CA GLY A 86 12.47 21.58 -29.79
C GLY A 86 12.75 21.01 -28.40
N ARG A 87 12.33 19.77 -28.09
CA ARG A 87 12.76 19.06 -26.87
C ARG A 87 14.05 18.31 -27.13
N PHE A 88 14.92 18.21 -26.12
CA PHE A 88 16.16 17.43 -26.18
C PHE A 88 15.90 15.92 -26.07
N SER A 89 14.96 15.40 -26.86
CA SER A 89 14.56 14.00 -26.92
C SER A 89 13.78 13.74 -28.22
N ASN A 90 13.42 12.48 -28.48
CA ASN A 90 12.52 12.07 -29.57
C ASN A 90 11.02 12.20 -29.23
N GLY A 91 10.68 12.85 -28.12
CA GLY A 91 9.30 13.00 -27.64
C GLY A 91 9.22 13.94 -26.45
N ARG A 92 8.11 13.87 -25.71
CA ARG A 92 7.87 14.70 -24.52
C ARG A 92 8.88 14.38 -23.40
N VAL A 93 9.35 15.41 -22.71
CA VAL A 93 10.24 15.28 -21.54
C VAL A 93 9.44 15.01 -20.27
N PHE A 94 10.11 14.57 -19.19
CA PHE A 94 9.42 14.09 -17.99
C PHE A 94 8.49 15.15 -17.36
N THR A 95 8.85 16.44 -17.41
CA THR A 95 8.05 17.53 -16.83
C THR A 95 6.67 17.64 -17.49
N GLU A 96 6.56 17.31 -18.77
CA GLU A 96 5.28 17.32 -19.48
C GLU A 96 4.40 16.10 -19.14
N LEU A 97 4.97 15.08 -18.51
CA LEU A 97 4.31 13.80 -18.23
C LEU A 97 3.80 13.71 -16.78
N LEU A 98 3.99 14.75 -15.96
CA LEU A 98 3.55 14.79 -14.56
C LEU A 98 2.07 15.19 -14.36
N GLY A 99 1.32 15.34 -15.46
CA GLY A 99 -0.13 15.50 -15.44
C GLY A 99 -0.65 16.91 -15.76
N ASN A 100 0.21 17.93 -15.78
CA ASN A 100 -0.15 19.29 -16.17
C ASN A 100 0.30 19.64 -17.60
N SER A 101 -0.52 20.44 -18.31
CA SER A 101 -0.13 21.03 -19.58
C SER A 101 0.67 22.31 -19.32
N LEU A 102 1.95 22.32 -19.71
CA LEU A 102 2.86 23.42 -19.43
C LEU A 102 2.88 24.43 -20.58
N ALA A 103 2.61 25.69 -20.29
CA ALA A 103 2.85 26.79 -21.21
C ALA A 103 4.34 27.18 -21.20
N LEU A 104 4.88 27.56 -22.36
CA LEU A 104 6.26 28.04 -22.49
C LEU A 104 6.37 29.47 -21.95
N THR A 105 7.30 29.72 -21.02
CA THR A 105 7.48 31.07 -20.47
C THR A 105 7.84 32.11 -21.53
N VAL A 106 8.50 31.69 -22.62
CA VAL A 106 8.91 32.56 -23.74
C VAL A 106 7.72 33.10 -24.53
N THR A 107 6.68 32.28 -24.73
CA THR A 107 5.56 32.64 -25.62
C THR A 107 4.27 32.93 -24.85
N ALA A 108 4.15 32.46 -23.61
CA ALA A 108 2.97 32.67 -22.79
C ALA A 108 2.82 34.16 -22.42
N PRO A 109 1.65 34.78 -22.67
CA PRO A 109 1.35 36.14 -22.24
C PRO A 109 1.59 36.34 -20.74
N ALA A 110 2.00 37.54 -20.30
CA ALA A 110 2.25 37.85 -18.89
C ALA A 110 1.07 37.53 -17.94
N SER A 111 -0.16 37.54 -18.48
CA SER A 111 -1.40 37.17 -17.76
C SER A 111 -1.52 35.68 -17.43
N VAL A 112 -0.80 34.80 -18.14
CA VAL A 112 -0.74 33.38 -17.81
C VAL A 112 0.12 33.19 -16.57
N LYS A 113 -0.50 32.63 -15.52
CA LYS A 113 0.11 32.43 -14.20
C LYS A 113 0.08 30.98 -13.72
N SER A 114 -0.60 30.09 -14.44
CA SER A 114 -0.74 28.67 -14.11
C SER A 114 0.10 27.81 -15.04
N SER A 115 0.68 26.74 -14.50
CA SER A 115 1.35 25.67 -15.28
C SER A 115 2.34 26.18 -16.33
N LEU A 116 3.51 26.65 -15.88
CA LEU A 116 4.53 27.27 -16.72
C LEU A 116 5.84 26.50 -16.66
N ASN A 117 6.42 26.27 -17.83
CA ASN A 117 7.79 25.78 -17.94
C ASN A 117 8.74 26.97 -18.11
N PHE A 118 9.67 27.12 -17.16
CA PHE A 118 10.75 28.12 -17.18
C PHE A 118 12.09 27.51 -17.59
N ALA A 119 12.19 26.20 -17.79
CA ALA A 119 13.43 25.51 -18.17
C ALA A 119 13.87 25.81 -19.60
N PHE A 120 15.19 25.87 -19.82
CA PHE A 120 15.81 26.10 -21.13
C PHE A 120 17.00 25.17 -21.34
N GLY A 121 17.09 24.52 -22.50
CA GLY A 121 18.27 23.72 -22.85
C GLY A 121 19.59 24.45 -22.67
N GLY A 122 20.56 23.78 -22.03
CA GLY A 122 21.88 24.35 -21.76
C GLY A 122 21.96 25.31 -20.57
N ALA A 123 20.86 25.57 -19.85
CA ALA A 123 20.88 26.43 -18.68
C ALA A 123 21.81 25.90 -17.58
N THR A 124 22.59 26.80 -16.98
CA THR A 124 23.46 26.52 -15.84
C THR A 124 22.83 26.96 -14.52
N ALA A 125 23.23 26.35 -13.42
CA ALA A 125 22.81 26.76 -12.08
C ALA A 125 23.50 28.07 -11.67
N GLY A 126 24.80 28.20 -11.92
CA GLY A 126 25.63 29.32 -11.45
C GLY A 126 25.94 30.41 -12.46
N GLY A 127 25.51 30.28 -13.71
CA GLY A 127 25.83 31.27 -14.75
C GLY A 127 25.01 32.55 -14.69
N SER A 128 25.38 33.50 -15.53
CA SER A 128 24.68 34.78 -15.73
C SER A 128 24.21 34.98 -17.18
N SER A 129 24.31 33.95 -18.03
CA SER A 129 23.89 34.05 -19.43
C SER A 129 22.39 34.33 -19.53
N PRO A 130 21.95 35.33 -20.33
CA PRO A 130 20.54 35.59 -20.56
C PRO A 130 19.90 34.58 -21.52
N LEU A 131 20.70 33.89 -22.34
CA LEU A 131 20.24 32.85 -23.26
C LEU A 131 21.33 31.76 -23.46
N PRO A 132 21.08 30.50 -23.09
CA PRO A 132 19.95 30.07 -22.25
C PRO A 132 19.98 30.78 -20.88
N PRO A 133 18.82 31.21 -20.35
CA PRO A 133 18.74 31.86 -19.04
C PRO A 133 19.16 30.88 -17.93
N SER A 134 20.10 31.31 -17.10
CA SER A 134 20.51 30.56 -15.92
C SER A 134 19.38 30.38 -14.90
N MET A 135 19.58 29.51 -13.90
CA MET A 135 18.61 29.28 -12.84
C MET A 135 18.14 30.59 -12.17
N ALA A 136 19.07 31.50 -11.87
CA ALA A 136 18.74 32.79 -11.26
C ALA A 136 17.80 33.63 -12.14
N ILE A 137 18.02 33.64 -13.46
CA ILE A 137 17.16 34.36 -14.41
C ILE A 137 15.80 33.67 -14.53
N GLN A 138 15.75 32.33 -14.58
CA GLN A 138 14.48 31.59 -14.61
C GLN A 138 13.62 31.88 -13.35
N LEU A 139 14.23 31.94 -12.17
CA LEU A 139 13.55 32.33 -10.93
C LEU A 139 13.08 33.79 -10.97
N GLY A 140 13.88 34.70 -11.53
CA GLY A 140 13.47 36.09 -11.76
C GLY A 140 12.27 36.20 -12.71
N LEU A 141 12.23 35.41 -13.78
CA LEU A 141 11.08 35.32 -14.69
C LEU A 141 9.83 34.83 -13.97
N PHE A 142 9.95 33.85 -13.08
CA PHE A 142 8.83 33.37 -12.25
C PHE A 142 8.32 34.46 -11.30
N GLN A 143 9.21 35.18 -10.62
CA GLN A 143 8.84 36.30 -9.74
C GLN A 143 8.14 37.42 -10.52
N ALA A 144 8.61 37.73 -11.73
CA ALA A 144 8.02 38.73 -12.60
C ALA A 144 6.58 38.39 -13.04
N ARG A 145 6.18 37.11 -13.00
CA ARG A 145 4.78 36.71 -13.22
C ARG A 145 3.85 37.06 -12.06
N ALA A 146 4.39 37.47 -10.91
CA ALA A 146 3.62 37.72 -9.68
C ALA A 146 2.68 36.55 -9.37
N ILE A 147 3.24 35.33 -9.39
CA ILE A 147 2.58 34.09 -9.00
C ILE A 147 2.69 33.96 -7.49
N ALA A 148 1.57 33.69 -6.83
CA ALA A 148 1.53 33.34 -5.42
C ALA A 148 1.32 31.82 -5.30
N PRO A 149 2.35 31.03 -4.94
CA PRO A 149 2.23 29.59 -4.84
C PRO A 149 1.13 29.15 -3.87
N VAL A 150 0.38 28.12 -4.24
CA VAL A 150 -0.60 27.47 -3.37
C VAL A 150 -0.17 26.05 -2.99
N LYS A 151 -0.81 25.48 -1.96
CA LYS A 151 -0.43 24.17 -1.38
C LYS A 151 -0.45 23.02 -2.40
N THR A 152 -1.31 23.11 -3.41
CA THR A 152 -1.49 22.11 -4.47
C THR A 152 -0.62 22.37 -5.69
N ASP A 153 0.30 23.33 -5.66
CA ASP A 153 1.26 23.56 -6.74
C ASP A 153 2.45 22.60 -6.65
N LEU A 154 2.91 22.15 -7.81
CA LEU A 154 4.11 21.34 -7.99
C LEU A 154 5.25 22.18 -8.57
N PHE A 155 6.42 22.13 -7.93
CA PHE A 155 7.64 22.73 -8.45
C PHE A 155 8.63 21.63 -8.84
N THR A 156 9.31 21.77 -9.98
CA THR A 156 10.40 20.85 -10.37
C THR A 156 11.69 21.63 -10.60
N VAL A 157 12.82 21.13 -10.11
CA VAL A 157 14.14 21.76 -10.20
C VAL A 157 15.18 20.74 -10.69
N LEU A 158 15.78 21.01 -11.85
CA LEU A 158 16.88 20.21 -12.39
C LEU A 158 17.90 21.10 -13.09
N PHE A 159 19.08 21.25 -12.49
CA PHE A 159 20.22 21.95 -13.06
C PHE A 159 21.53 21.28 -12.62
N GLY A 160 22.65 21.72 -13.20
CA GLY A 160 24.00 21.44 -12.70
C GLY A 160 24.87 20.75 -13.74
N ALA A 161 24.32 19.90 -14.62
CA ALA A 161 25.12 19.20 -15.62
C ALA A 161 25.85 20.17 -16.55
N ASN A 162 25.17 21.24 -17.00
CA ASN A 162 25.77 22.25 -17.88
C ASN A 162 26.89 23.05 -17.20
N ASP A 163 26.90 23.18 -15.88
CA ASP A 163 28.00 23.80 -15.13
C ASP A 163 29.27 22.91 -15.15
N LEU A 164 29.09 21.59 -15.29
CA LEU A 164 30.17 20.60 -15.24
C LEU A 164 30.73 20.26 -16.62
N ILE A 165 29.95 20.37 -17.70
CA ILE A 165 30.39 20.03 -19.06
C ILE A 165 31.71 20.74 -19.44
N PRO A 166 31.87 22.07 -19.30
CA PRO A 166 33.11 22.75 -19.68
C PRO A 166 34.32 22.24 -18.92
N VAL A 167 34.16 21.92 -17.63
CA VAL A 167 35.22 21.40 -16.75
C VAL A 167 35.59 19.98 -17.16
N LEU A 168 34.61 19.13 -17.47
CA LEU A 168 34.83 17.75 -17.90
C LEU A 168 35.56 17.67 -19.26
N THR A 169 35.41 18.68 -20.12
CA THR A 169 36.06 18.74 -21.44
C THR A 169 37.37 19.53 -21.45
N ALA A 170 37.76 20.17 -20.35
CA ALA A 170 38.95 21.02 -20.32
C ALA A 170 40.25 20.20 -20.25
N PRO A 171 41.27 20.50 -21.09
CA PRO A 171 42.55 19.78 -21.05
C PRO A 171 43.25 19.84 -19.70
N ALA A 172 43.11 20.95 -18.97
CA ALA A 172 43.70 21.15 -17.65
C ALA A 172 43.11 20.23 -16.56
N THR A 173 41.91 19.66 -16.78
CA THR A 173 41.23 18.81 -15.81
C THR A 173 41.95 17.47 -15.61
N ALA A 174 42.55 16.92 -16.66
CA ALA A 174 43.38 15.71 -16.54
C ALA A 174 44.60 15.93 -15.63
N ALA A 175 45.09 17.17 -15.52
CA ALA A 175 46.22 17.54 -14.68
C ALA A 175 45.81 17.88 -13.22
N ASN A 176 44.58 18.33 -12.99
CA ASN A 176 44.07 18.60 -11.64
C ASN A 176 42.59 18.19 -11.46
N PRO A 177 42.34 16.92 -11.11
CA PRO A 177 41.00 16.40 -10.89
C PRO A 177 40.20 17.08 -9.75
N THR A 178 40.83 17.85 -8.86
CA THR A 178 40.11 18.58 -7.78
C THR A 178 39.25 19.73 -8.30
N ASN A 179 39.52 20.21 -9.53
CA ASN A 179 38.67 21.18 -10.22
C ASN A 179 37.27 20.61 -10.48
N ILE A 180 37.15 19.30 -10.72
CA ILE A 180 35.87 18.61 -10.90
C ILE A 180 35.03 18.70 -9.62
N ASP A 181 35.65 18.42 -8.47
CA ASP A 181 34.95 18.43 -7.18
C ASP A 181 34.47 19.84 -6.84
N THR A 182 35.31 20.84 -7.09
CA THR A 182 35.00 22.26 -6.87
C THR A 182 33.82 22.71 -7.75
N ALA A 183 33.81 22.30 -9.02
CA ALA A 183 32.71 22.61 -9.93
C ALA A 183 31.40 21.93 -9.49
N GLY A 184 31.47 20.64 -9.11
CA GLY A 184 30.34 19.89 -8.55
C GLY A 184 29.75 20.56 -7.31
N PHE A 185 30.62 20.94 -6.38
CA PHE A 185 30.25 21.65 -5.15
C PHE A 185 29.54 22.99 -5.46
N ASN A 186 30.15 23.84 -6.29
CA ASN A 186 29.61 25.15 -6.62
C ASN A 186 28.26 25.07 -7.34
N ALA A 187 28.11 24.13 -8.29
CA ALA A 187 26.85 23.92 -8.96
C ALA A 187 25.75 23.46 -7.98
N ALA A 188 26.07 22.55 -7.06
CA ALA A 188 25.13 22.09 -6.03
C ALA A 188 24.71 23.21 -5.07
N VAL A 189 25.64 24.10 -4.70
CA VAL A 189 25.35 25.31 -3.90
C VAL A 189 24.30 26.18 -4.60
N ASN A 190 24.49 26.45 -5.89
CA ASN A 190 23.58 27.29 -6.66
C ASN A 190 22.19 26.67 -6.79
N VAL A 191 22.10 25.35 -7.03
CA VAL A 191 20.81 24.64 -7.05
C VAL A 191 20.11 24.73 -5.70
N ALA A 192 20.82 24.48 -4.59
CA ALA A 192 20.26 24.58 -3.26
C ALA A 192 19.78 26.00 -2.93
N ASN A 193 20.51 27.05 -3.33
CA ASN A 193 20.09 28.44 -3.15
C ASN A 193 18.81 28.77 -3.92
N GLY A 194 18.67 28.24 -5.14
CA GLY A 194 17.44 28.41 -5.91
C GLY A 194 16.25 27.64 -5.29
N VAL A 195 16.48 26.44 -4.74
CA VAL A 195 15.45 25.72 -3.96
C VAL A 195 15.05 26.53 -2.72
N GLN A 196 16.02 27.08 -1.99
CA GLN A 196 15.76 27.94 -0.83
C GLN A 196 14.96 29.20 -1.21
N THR A 197 15.18 29.75 -2.40
CA THR A 197 14.40 30.87 -2.95
C THR A 197 12.95 30.46 -3.19
N LEU A 198 12.71 29.30 -3.82
CA LEU A 198 11.34 28.79 -4.02
C LEU A 198 10.61 28.54 -2.71
N VAL A 199 11.30 27.98 -1.71
CA VAL A 199 10.77 27.84 -0.34
C VAL A 199 10.37 29.22 0.22
N GLY A 200 11.23 30.22 0.09
CA GLY A 200 10.95 31.60 0.52
C GLY A 200 9.80 32.27 -0.22
N LEU A 201 9.55 31.88 -1.48
CA LEU A 201 8.40 32.33 -2.27
C LEU A 201 7.09 31.58 -1.93
N GLY A 202 7.14 30.58 -1.05
CA GLY A 202 5.96 29.85 -0.57
C GLY A 202 5.68 28.52 -1.28
N ALA A 203 6.61 28.00 -2.10
CA ALA A 203 6.45 26.69 -2.73
C ALA A 203 6.31 25.57 -1.67
N LYS A 204 5.31 24.69 -1.83
CA LYS A 204 4.98 23.64 -0.84
C LYS A 204 5.36 22.22 -1.25
N THR A 205 5.38 21.92 -2.54
CA THR A 205 5.88 20.62 -3.04
C THR A 205 6.94 20.88 -4.09
N ILE A 206 8.18 20.51 -3.80
CA ILE A 206 9.32 20.74 -4.69
C ILE A 206 9.98 19.40 -4.96
N VAL A 207 10.02 19.02 -6.24
CA VAL A 207 10.78 17.89 -6.76
C VAL A 207 12.16 18.40 -7.17
N ILE A 208 13.21 17.92 -6.51
CA ILE A 208 14.59 18.31 -6.76
C ILE A 208 15.33 17.08 -7.26
N SER A 209 15.92 17.17 -8.44
CA SER A 209 16.71 16.08 -9.00
C SER A 209 18.17 16.17 -8.60
N SER A 210 18.76 15.03 -8.28
CA SER A 210 20.21 14.83 -8.37
C SER A 210 20.66 14.87 -9.83
N LEU A 211 21.97 14.87 -10.08
CA LEU A 211 22.48 14.59 -11.41
C LEU A 211 22.44 13.08 -11.68
N PRO A 212 22.09 12.67 -12.92
CA PRO A 212 22.31 11.30 -13.35
C PRO A 212 23.81 10.98 -13.35
N ASN A 213 24.17 9.70 -13.39
CA ASN A 213 25.56 9.28 -13.55
C ASN A 213 26.12 9.77 -14.89
N LEU A 214 26.79 10.93 -14.88
CA LEU A 214 27.36 11.53 -16.08
C LEU A 214 28.43 10.64 -16.71
N GLY A 215 29.13 9.84 -15.89
CA GLY A 215 30.14 8.88 -16.35
C GLY A 215 29.57 7.73 -17.17
N ALA A 216 28.27 7.47 -17.06
CA ALA A 216 27.54 6.44 -17.80
C ALA A 216 26.87 6.96 -19.08
N THR A 217 26.99 8.26 -19.38
CA THR A 217 26.49 8.82 -20.65
C THR A 217 27.32 8.33 -21.83
N PRO A 218 26.73 8.17 -23.02
CA PRO A 218 27.49 7.81 -24.22
C PRO A 218 28.68 8.75 -24.50
N ARG A 219 28.55 10.05 -24.20
CA ARG A 219 29.65 11.02 -24.29
C ARG A 219 30.85 10.62 -23.42
N SER A 220 30.61 10.34 -22.14
CA SER A 220 31.68 9.93 -21.22
C SER A 220 32.25 8.57 -21.56
N VAL A 221 31.42 7.63 -22.00
CA VAL A 221 31.85 6.30 -22.46
C VAL A 221 32.75 6.41 -23.70
N ALA A 222 32.41 7.29 -24.65
CA ALA A 222 33.23 7.54 -25.84
C ALA A 222 34.61 8.16 -25.50
N ALA A 223 34.71 8.90 -24.38
CA ALA A 223 35.96 9.43 -23.85
C ALA A 223 36.78 8.39 -23.04
N GLY A 224 36.35 7.12 -23.03
CA GLY A 224 37.05 6.02 -22.39
C GLY A 224 36.95 6.00 -20.86
N SER A 225 37.72 5.14 -20.21
CA SER A 225 37.67 4.92 -18.76
C SER A 225 37.90 6.19 -17.94
N THR A 226 38.73 7.12 -18.44
CA THR A 226 38.98 8.42 -17.79
C THR A 226 37.74 9.32 -17.88
N GLY A 227 37.08 9.39 -19.04
CA GLY A 227 35.84 10.16 -19.21
C GLY A 227 34.71 9.65 -18.31
N SER A 228 34.55 8.33 -18.23
CA SER A 228 33.59 7.70 -17.30
C SER A 228 33.92 7.97 -15.83
N ALA A 229 35.19 7.84 -15.43
CA ALA A 229 35.61 8.11 -14.06
C ALA A 229 35.41 9.57 -13.65
N PHE A 230 35.73 10.52 -14.55
CA PHE A 230 35.54 11.94 -14.29
C PHE A 230 34.07 12.33 -14.23
N GLY A 231 33.24 11.80 -15.13
CA GLY A 231 31.80 12.02 -15.09
C GLY A 231 31.18 11.51 -13.79
N LEU A 232 31.55 10.31 -13.33
CA LEU A 232 31.07 9.76 -12.05
C LEU A 232 31.55 10.58 -10.85
N ARG A 233 32.82 11.03 -10.86
CA ARG A 233 33.37 11.89 -9.81
C ARG A 233 32.60 13.21 -9.70
N ALA A 234 32.36 13.87 -10.83
CA ALA A 234 31.61 15.12 -10.89
C ALA A 234 30.18 14.95 -10.36
N THR A 235 29.52 13.87 -10.79
CA THR A 235 28.18 13.49 -10.33
C THR A 235 28.16 13.30 -8.81
N THR A 236 29.12 12.54 -8.28
CA THR A 236 29.20 12.22 -6.86
C THR A 236 29.45 13.47 -6.00
N ALA A 237 30.37 14.33 -6.42
CA ALA A 237 30.65 15.60 -5.72
C ALA A 237 29.41 16.49 -5.65
N PHE A 238 28.71 16.67 -6.78
CA PHE A 238 27.46 17.44 -6.82
C PHE A 238 26.37 16.82 -5.94
N ASN A 239 26.09 15.51 -6.11
CA ASN A 239 24.96 14.85 -5.44
C ASN A 239 25.14 14.82 -3.92
N ASN A 240 26.35 14.58 -3.43
CA ASN A 240 26.67 14.59 -2.01
C ASN A 240 26.46 15.99 -1.40
N GLU A 241 26.97 17.03 -2.07
CA GLU A 241 26.82 18.40 -1.61
C GLU A 241 25.37 18.87 -1.64
N LEU A 242 24.64 18.59 -2.72
CA LEU A 242 23.22 18.94 -2.85
C LEU A 242 22.40 18.28 -1.75
N THR A 243 22.60 16.98 -1.51
CA THR A 243 21.92 16.24 -0.43
C THR A 243 22.23 16.83 0.95
N SER A 244 23.50 17.21 1.20
CA SER A 244 23.90 17.87 2.44
C SER A 244 23.12 19.17 2.66
N ARG A 245 23.02 20.03 1.63
CA ARG A 245 22.32 21.31 1.71
C ARG A 245 20.81 21.15 1.80
N LEU A 246 20.22 20.24 1.03
CA LEU A 246 18.78 19.97 1.11
C LEU A 246 18.39 19.49 2.52
N ARG A 247 19.27 18.75 3.22
CA ARG A 247 19.07 18.39 4.62
C ARG A 247 18.98 19.63 5.51
N THR A 248 19.87 20.61 5.32
CA THR A 248 19.84 21.89 6.05
C THR A 248 18.58 22.70 5.73
N ILE A 249 18.14 22.73 4.47
CA ILE A 249 16.90 23.41 4.07
C ILE A 249 15.70 22.74 4.73
N ALA A 250 15.62 21.40 4.65
CA ALA A 250 14.52 20.61 5.21
C ALA A 250 14.38 20.73 6.73
N SER A 251 15.49 20.94 7.45
CA SER A 251 15.47 21.15 8.90
C SER A 251 15.19 22.60 9.31
N GLY A 252 15.18 23.55 8.37
CA GLY A 252 14.91 24.96 8.63
C GLY A 252 13.43 25.26 8.86
N ALA A 253 13.13 26.26 9.71
CA ALA A 253 11.75 26.65 10.04
C ALA A 253 10.92 27.06 8.82
N ALA A 254 11.55 27.69 7.81
CA ALA A 254 10.87 28.08 6.57
C ALA A 254 10.39 26.88 5.72
N ALA A 255 10.98 25.70 5.93
CA ALA A 255 10.58 24.47 5.25
C ALA A 255 9.65 23.58 6.09
N ALA A 256 9.20 24.06 7.26
CA ALA A 256 8.41 23.25 8.21
C ALA A 256 7.10 22.70 7.64
N ASP A 257 6.57 23.29 6.57
CA ASP A 257 5.37 22.83 5.84
C ASP A 257 5.65 22.48 4.37
N VAL A 258 6.92 22.36 3.98
CA VAL A 258 7.34 22.04 2.61
C VAL A 258 7.62 20.54 2.49
N ASN A 259 7.19 19.94 1.38
CA ASN A 259 7.54 18.59 0.97
C ASN A 259 8.64 18.65 -0.11
N LEU A 260 9.88 18.37 0.30
CA LEU A 260 11.03 18.27 -0.60
C LEU A 260 11.18 16.81 -1.04
N VAL A 261 10.96 16.55 -2.33
CA VAL A 261 11.10 15.22 -2.93
C VAL A 261 12.41 15.19 -3.68
N TYR A 262 13.42 14.53 -3.12
CA TYR A 262 14.70 14.32 -3.79
C TYR A 262 14.62 13.14 -4.75
N LEU A 263 14.92 13.34 -6.03
CA LEU A 263 14.99 12.28 -7.03
C LEU A 263 16.43 11.87 -7.24
N ASP A 264 16.76 10.63 -6.87
CA ASP A 264 18.07 10.04 -7.13
C ASP A 264 18.18 9.59 -8.59
N LEU A 265 18.50 10.53 -9.49
CA LEU A 265 18.70 10.25 -10.91
C LEU A 265 19.96 9.41 -11.17
N GLN A 266 20.96 9.47 -10.29
CA GLN A 266 22.15 8.63 -10.39
C GLN A 266 21.76 7.17 -10.20
N GLY A 267 21.13 6.82 -9.08
CA GLY A 267 20.65 5.47 -8.82
C GLY A 267 19.61 5.01 -9.84
N ALA A 268 18.75 5.92 -10.33
CA ALA A 268 17.78 5.60 -11.37
C ALA A 268 18.45 5.20 -12.70
N LEU A 269 19.41 5.98 -13.19
CA LEU A 269 20.12 5.68 -14.44
C LEU A 269 20.96 4.40 -14.30
N ASP A 270 21.69 4.25 -13.20
CA ASP A 270 22.50 3.04 -12.93
C ASP A 270 21.62 1.78 -12.95
N ARG A 271 20.42 1.85 -12.35
CA ARG A 271 19.45 0.76 -12.37
C ARG A 271 18.89 0.49 -13.78
N ILE A 272 18.55 1.52 -14.54
CA ILE A 272 18.04 1.39 -15.91
C ILE A 272 19.08 0.72 -16.80
N ILE A 273 20.35 1.11 -16.67
CA ILE A 273 21.46 0.52 -17.45
C ILE A 273 21.68 -0.93 -17.03
N LEU A 274 21.65 -1.25 -15.74
CA LEU A 274 21.83 -2.61 -15.24
C LEU A 274 20.76 -3.57 -15.79
N ASP A 275 19.49 -3.16 -15.76
CA ASP A 275 18.35 -4.01 -16.11
C ASP A 275 17.71 -3.66 -17.46
N TYR A 276 18.47 -3.06 -18.36
CA TYR A 276 17.94 -2.49 -19.60
C TYR A 276 17.14 -3.47 -20.46
N LYS A 277 17.54 -4.75 -20.49
CA LYS A 277 16.83 -5.81 -21.22
C LYS A 277 15.44 -6.08 -20.64
N THR A 278 15.31 -6.10 -19.32
CA THR A 278 14.02 -6.27 -18.61
C THR A 278 13.10 -5.09 -18.88
N LEU A 279 13.69 -3.90 -19.05
CA LEU A 279 12.99 -2.67 -19.45
C LEU A 279 12.69 -2.59 -20.97
N GLY A 280 13.04 -3.64 -21.73
CA GLY A 280 12.84 -3.72 -23.18
C GLY A 280 13.72 -2.76 -23.98
N TYR A 281 14.85 -2.32 -23.44
CA TYR A 281 15.90 -1.66 -24.21
C TYR A 281 16.85 -2.71 -24.78
N THR A 282 17.53 -2.37 -25.87
CA THR A 282 18.62 -3.17 -26.45
C THR A 282 19.95 -2.42 -26.46
N ASN A 283 19.94 -1.09 -26.24
CA ASN A 283 21.14 -0.27 -26.27
C ASN A 283 21.18 0.76 -25.11
N VAL A 284 22.31 0.74 -24.38
CA VAL A 284 22.59 1.63 -23.25
C VAL A 284 23.96 2.32 -23.34
N THR A 285 24.74 2.03 -24.37
CA THR A 285 26.11 2.54 -24.54
C THR A 285 26.24 3.52 -25.71
N SER A 286 25.35 3.41 -26.71
CA SER A 286 25.19 4.36 -27.81
C SER A 286 23.84 5.09 -27.70
N PHE A 287 23.50 5.87 -28.72
CA PHE A 287 22.32 6.72 -28.76
C PHE A 287 21.67 6.75 -30.14
N VAL A 288 20.39 7.11 -30.18
CA VAL A 288 19.55 7.04 -31.38
C VAL A 288 20.14 7.83 -32.55
N ILE A 289 20.57 9.07 -32.34
CA ILE A 289 21.04 9.94 -33.45
C ILE A 289 22.53 9.77 -33.78
N ALA A 290 23.21 8.78 -33.19
CA ALA A 290 24.58 8.45 -33.57
C ALA A 290 24.63 7.93 -35.01
N PRO A 291 25.78 8.01 -35.70
CA PRO A 291 25.97 7.29 -36.95
C PRO A 291 25.68 5.79 -36.78
N ALA A 292 25.10 5.14 -37.80
CA ALA A 292 24.79 3.70 -37.74
C ALA A 292 26.03 2.84 -37.42
N ALA A 293 27.20 3.23 -37.93
CA ALA A 293 28.48 2.58 -37.61
C ALA A 293 28.88 2.66 -36.13
N ALA A 294 28.36 3.64 -35.40
CA ALA A 294 28.52 3.80 -33.95
C ALA A 294 27.34 3.22 -33.16
N GLY A 295 26.48 2.43 -33.80
CA GLY A 295 25.34 1.77 -33.17
C GLY A 295 24.10 2.64 -33.00
N GLY A 296 23.97 3.75 -33.75
CA GLY A 296 22.74 4.56 -33.81
C GLY A 296 21.74 4.12 -34.88
N GLY A 297 20.61 4.84 -34.95
CA GLY A 297 19.49 4.56 -35.86
C GLY A 297 18.43 3.60 -35.29
N GLY A 298 17.47 3.20 -36.12
CA GLY A 298 16.41 2.26 -35.76
C GLY A 298 15.30 2.85 -34.88
N ASP A 299 14.60 1.99 -34.14
CA ASP A 299 13.51 2.39 -33.23
C ASP A 299 14.08 3.05 -31.96
N PRO A 300 13.74 4.32 -31.67
CA PRO A 300 14.17 5.00 -30.46
C PRO A 300 13.79 4.29 -29.15
N ASN A 301 12.75 3.46 -29.13
CA ASN A 301 12.33 2.71 -27.94
C ASN A 301 13.34 1.63 -27.50
N ASN A 302 14.30 1.30 -28.37
CA ASN A 302 15.38 0.38 -28.07
C ASN A 302 16.53 1.03 -27.29
N TYR A 303 16.56 2.36 -27.18
CA TYR A 303 17.68 3.11 -26.60
C TYR A 303 17.29 3.79 -25.29
N VAL A 304 18.22 3.81 -24.33
CA VAL A 304 18.10 4.68 -23.14
C VAL A 304 18.32 6.15 -23.52
N PHE A 305 19.29 6.41 -24.42
CA PHE A 305 19.74 7.74 -24.80
C PHE A 305 19.33 8.12 -26.23
N PHE A 306 18.81 9.34 -26.41
CA PHE A 306 18.47 9.89 -27.72
C PHE A 306 19.69 10.48 -28.42
N ASP A 307 20.48 11.27 -27.69
CA ASP A 307 21.80 11.76 -28.09
C ASP A 307 22.87 11.36 -27.07
N ASP A 308 24.06 11.96 -27.14
CA ASP A 308 25.19 11.53 -26.32
C ASP A 308 25.06 11.81 -24.81
N ILE A 309 24.02 12.53 -24.37
CA ILE A 309 23.74 12.81 -22.94
C ILE A 309 22.25 12.78 -22.56
N HIS A 310 21.33 13.01 -23.49
CA HIS A 310 19.91 13.13 -23.21
C HIS A 310 19.15 11.81 -23.40
N PRO A 311 18.18 11.51 -22.52
CA PRO A 311 17.40 10.29 -22.59
C PRO A 311 16.34 10.31 -23.71
N THR A 312 15.92 9.12 -24.14
CA THR A 312 14.78 8.95 -25.05
C THR A 312 13.45 9.27 -24.35
N ALA A 313 12.39 9.48 -25.14
CA ALA A 313 11.04 9.70 -24.65
C ALA A 313 10.54 8.52 -23.79
N LYS A 314 10.96 7.28 -24.12
CA LYS A 314 10.67 6.08 -23.32
C LYS A 314 11.31 6.17 -21.94
N THR A 315 12.57 6.59 -21.86
CA THR A 315 13.28 6.81 -20.60
C THR A 315 12.65 7.95 -19.79
N HIS A 316 12.26 9.06 -20.43
CA HIS A 316 11.51 10.14 -19.75
C HIS A 316 10.16 9.66 -19.20
N ALA A 317 9.42 8.85 -19.95
CA ALA A 317 8.15 8.28 -19.50
C ALA A 317 8.32 7.32 -18.32
N LEU A 318 9.40 6.53 -18.32
CA LEU A 318 9.75 5.67 -17.19
C LEU A 318 10.06 6.48 -15.93
N LEU A 319 10.87 7.53 -16.06
CA LEU A 319 11.18 8.44 -14.95
C LEU A 319 9.91 9.13 -14.42
N ALA A 320 9.05 9.65 -15.31
CA ALA A 320 7.81 10.32 -14.92
C ALA A 320 6.88 9.40 -14.11
N LYS A 321 6.76 8.11 -14.47
CA LYS A 321 5.97 7.14 -13.69
C LYS A 321 6.51 6.96 -12.27
N ALA A 322 7.83 6.87 -12.12
CA ALA A 322 8.45 6.77 -10.80
C ALA A 322 8.22 8.06 -9.98
N ILE A 323 8.34 9.24 -10.60
CA ILE A 323 8.06 10.53 -9.93
C ILE A 323 6.59 10.62 -9.49
N ILE A 324 5.65 10.16 -10.33
CA ILE A 324 4.23 10.16 -9.97
C ILE A 324 3.99 9.26 -8.75
N GLU A 325 4.64 8.09 -8.68
CA GLU A 325 4.56 7.22 -7.50
C GLU A 325 5.15 7.89 -6.24
N THR A 326 6.31 8.55 -6.35
CA THR A 326 6.91 9.25 -5.20
C THR A 326 6.06 10.42 -4.70
N LEU A 327 5.34 11.08 -5.61
CA LEU A 327 4.39 12.16 -5.28
C LEU A 327 3.06 11.65 -4.73
N ASN A 328 2.72 10.38 -4.96
CA ASN A 328 1.51 9.71 -4.52
C ASN A 328 1.86 8.47 -3.68
N PRO A 329 2.41 8.62 -2.47
CA PRO A 329 2.80 7.48 -1.64
C PRO A 329 1.61 6.74 -1.02
N GLU A 330 0.39 7.29 -1.03
CA GLU A 330 -0.77 6.68 -0.37
C GLU A 330 -1.12 5.26 -0.87
N PRO A 331 -1.19 4.96 -2.19
CA PRO A 331 -1.34 3.59 -2.68
C PRO A 331 -0.23 2.63 -2.18
N VAL A 332 0.99 3.15 -2.03
CA VAL A 332 2.16 2.38 -1.60
C VAL A 332 2.04 2.05 -0.10
N ILE A 333 1.62 3.01 0.70
CA ILE A 333 1.34 2.82 2.12
C ILE A 333 0.13 1.89 2.31
N GLY A 334 -0.86 1.93 1.41
CA GLY A 334 -1.98 1.00 1.36
C GLY A 334 -1.57 -0.46 1.13
N PHE A 335 -0.48 -0.70 0.40
CA PHE A 335 0.13 -2.04 0.34
C PHE A 335 0.63 -2.46 1.73
N SER A 336 1.39 -1.61 2.43
CA SER A 336 1.91 -1.92 3.78
C SER A 336 0.78 -2.13 4.80
N ALA A 337 -0.34 -1.42 4.65
CA ALA A 337 -1.51 -1.62 5.47
C ALA A 337 -2.03 -3.07 5.39
N SER A 338 -2.01 -3.71 4.23
CA SER A 338 -2.53 -5.08 4.07
C SER A 338 -1.86 -6.12 4.98
N LEU A 339 -0.63 -5.87 5.47
CA LEU A 339 0.06 -6.75 6.41
C LEU A 339 -0.71 -6.88 7.74
N GLY A 340 -1.23 -5.77 8.27
CA GLY A 340 -2.04 -5.80 9.50
C GLY A 340 -3.33 -6.59 9.34
N SER A 341 -4.06 -6.35 8.25
CA SER A 341 -5.32 -7.05 7.94
C SER A 341 -5.11 -8.54 7.67
N ALA A 342 -4.04 -8.91 6.97
CA ALA A 342 -3.72 -10.32 6.73
C ALA A 342 -3.32 -11.04 8.03
N ALA A 343 -2.61 -10.36 8.94
CA ALA A 343 -2.28 -10.94 10.23
C ALA A 343 -3.53 -11.21 11.08
N LEU A 344 -4.51 -10.29 11.11
CA LEU A 344 -5.81 -10.52 11.76
C LEU A 344 -6.54 -11.74 11.15
N ALA A 345 -6.53 -11.89 9.82
CA ALA A 345 -7.12 -13.05 9.16
C ALA A 345 -6.44 -14.38 9.57
N LEU A 346 -5.11 -14.39 9.76
CA LEU A 346 -4.39 -15.54 10.30
C LEU A 346 -4.80 -15.83 11.76
N LYS A 347 -4.94 -14.80 12.60
CA LYS A 347 -5.42 -14.96 14.00
C LYS A 347 -6.84 -15.50 14.07
N ALA A 348 -7.71 -15.10 13.15
CA ALA A 348 -9.07 -15.65 13.04
C ALA A 348 -9.05 -17.17 12.77
N LEU A 349 -8.17 -17.64 11.88
CA LEU A 349 -8.02 -19.08 11.60
C LEU A 349 -7.45 -19.84 12.80
N GLU A 350 -6.47 -19.28 13.51
CA GLU A 350 -5.91 -19.87 14.74
C GLU A 350 -6.94 -19.97 15.87
N SER A 351 -7.77 -18.94 16.03
CA SER A 351 -8.84 -18.95 17.02
C SER A 351 -9.94 -19.95 16.67
N SER A 352 -10.26 -20.12 15.38
CA SER A 352 -11.14 -21.19 14.90
C SER A 352 -10.62 -22.59 15.24
N ALA A 353 -9.30 -22.81 15.19
CA ALA A 353 -8.70 -24.11 15.54
C ALA A 353 -8.96 -24.53 16.99
N VAL A 354 -8.91 -23.58 17.92
CA VAL A 354 -9.14 -23.82 19.33
C VAL A 354 -10.63 -23.89 19.65
N ASP A 355 -11.45 -23.09 18.97
CA ASP A 355 -12.91 -23.12 19.09
C ASP A 355 -13.51 -24.50 18.79
N THR A 356 -12.98 -25.21 17.79
CA THR A 356 -13.38 -26.59 17.49
C THR A 356 -13.09 -27.53 18.67
N ARG A 357 -11.90 -27.43 19.28
CA ARG A 357 -11.55 -28.25 20.46
C ARG A 357 -12.42 -27.88 21.67
N VAL A 358 -12.64 -26.59 21.92
CA VAL A 358 -13.51 -26.10 23.01
C VAL A 358 -14.93 -26.64 22.87
N GLY A 359 -15.49 -26.67 21.66
CA GLY A 359 -16.82 -27.23 21.40
C GLY A 359 -16.93 -28.71 21.79
N GLN A 360 -15.89 -29.51 21.51
CA GLN A 360 -15.82 -30.92 21.93
C GLN A 360 -15.63 -31.06 23.45
N LEU A 361 -14.83 -30.17 24.05
CA LEU A 361 -14.64 -30.10 25.49
C LEU A 361 -15.87 -29.56 26.23
N ALA A 362 -16.85 -28.97 25.57
CA ALA A 362 -18.11 -28.58 26.20
C ALA A 362 -19.04 -29.77 26.44
N SER A 363 -18.91 -30.84 25.63
CA SER A 363 -19.74 -32.05 25.70
C SER A 363 -19.03 -33.29 26.25
N SER A 364 -17.75 -33.18 26.62
CA SER A 364 -16.93 -34.30 27.09
C SER A 364 -17.41 -34.89 28.44
N THR A 365 -17.48 -36.21 28.56
CA THR A 365 -17.88 -36.94 29.79
C THR A 365 -16.69 -37.55 30.55
N ARG A 366 -15.48 -37.06 30.29
CA ARG A 366 -14.23 -37.61 30.85
C ARG A 366 -14.20 -37.56 32.38
N ALA A 367 -13.45 -38.48 32.98
CA ALA A 367 -13.21 -38.52 34.43
C ALA A 367 -12.29 -37.38 34.90
N THR A 368 -12.49 -36.89 36.12
CA THR A 368 -11.62 -35.90 36.75
C THR A 368 -10.19 -36.44 36.88
N GLY A 369 -9.19 -35.60 36.57
CA GLY A 369 -7.77 -35.97 36.48
C GLY A 369 -7.35 -36.54 35.12
N ARG A 370 -8.28 -36.85 34.19
CA ARG A 370 -7.93 -37.33 32.85
C ARG A 370 -7.36 -36.20 32.00
N ALA A 371 -6.20 -36.46 31.38
CA ALA A 371 -5.55 -35.58 30.43
C ALA A 371 -5.54 -36.20 29.03
N ASP A 372 -5.71 -35.35 28.01
CA ASP A 372 -5.72 -35.75 26.61
C ASP A 372 -4.86 -34.82 25.76
N ALA A 373 -4.29 -35.40 24.71
CA ALA A 373 -3.56 -34.67 23.69
C ALA A 373 -4.38 -34.59 22.40
N TYR A 374 -4.14 -33.55 21.62
CA TYR A 374 -4.69 -33.41 20.28
C TYR A 374 -3.71 -32.70 19.36
N ALA A 375 -3.89 -32.96 18.08
CA ALA A 375 -3.29 -32.20 17.01
C ALA A 375 -4.37 -31.85 15.97
N SER A 376 -4.26 -30.67 15.37
CA SER A 376 -5.13 -30.29 14.25
C SER A 376 -4.37 -29.54 13.17
N PHE A 377 -4.91 -29.64 11.97
CA PHE A 377 -4.52 -28.86 10.81
C PHE A 377 -5.73 -28.10 10.30
N HIS A 378 -5.58 -26.79 10.16
CA HIS A 378 -6.58 -25.91 9.60
C HIS A 378 -6.02 -25.26 8.34
N TYR A 379 -6.83 -25.25 7.28
CA TYR A 379 -6.56 -24.52 6.06
C TYR A 379 -7.67 -23.49 5.88
N GLY A 380 -7.35 -22.32 5.35
CA GLY A 380 -8.35 -21.39 4.89
C GLY A 380 -7.88 -20.54 3.72
N ASP A 381 -8.81 -20.15 2.87
CA ASP A 381 -8.58 -19.21 1.79
C ASP A 381 -9.69 -18.17 1.77
N GLY A 382 -9.37 -16.98 1.26
CA GLY A 382 -10.32 -15.88 1.25
C GLY A 382 -9.78 -14.64 0.56
N GLU A 383 -10.58 -13.58 0.61
CA GLU A 383 -10.26 -12.28 0.04
C GLU A 383 -10.63 -11.19 1.04
N ARG A 384 -9.83 -10.13 1.13
CA ARG A 384 -10.17 -8.91 1.85
C ARG A 384 -10.46 -7.82 0.86
N ALA A 385 -11.60 -7.17 1.02
CA ALA A 385 -12.03 -6.06 0.17
C ALA A 385 -11.08 -4.86 0.32
N ALA A 386 -11.12 -3.97 -0.66
CA ALA A 386 -10.39 -2.71 -0.58
C ALA A 386 -10.98 -1.81 0.52
N ASP A 387 -10.12 -1.05 1.19
CA ASP A 387 -10.50 -0.06 2.19
C ASP A 387 -9.60 1.17 2.07
N GLY A 388 -10.19 2.31 1.65
CA GLY A 388 -9.45 3.51 1.30
C GLY A 388 -8.33 3.22 0.28
N TRP A 389 -7.07 3.39 0.72
CA TRP A 389 -5.88 3.11 -0.10
C TRP A 389 -5.39 1.67 -0.05
N GLN A 390 -5.87 0.87 0.91
CA GLN A 390 -5.57 -0.55 0.96
C GLN A 390 -6.31 -1.27 -0.18
N LYS A 391 -5.54 -1.91 -1.07
CA LYS A 391 -6.11 -2.68 -2.18
C LYS A 391 -6.71 -3.99 -1.69
N THR A 392 -7.66 -4.51 -2.46
CA THR A 392 -8.13 -5.89 -2.32
C THR A 392 -6.94 -6.86 -2.39
N PHE A 393 -6.93 -7.86 -1.51
CA PHE A 393 -5.95 -8.95 -1.55
C PHE A 393 -6.61 -10.31 -1.26
N SER A 394 -6.16 -11.33 -1.98
CA SER A 394 -6.51 -12.72 -1.69
C SER A 394 -5.45 -13.36 -0.80
N TYR A 395 -5.84 -14.31 0.04
CA TYR A 395 -4.90 -15.04 0.88
C TYR A 395 -5.22 -16.53 0.95
N THR A 396 -4.19 -17.32 1.26
CA THR A 396 -4.30 -18.70 1.74
C THR A 396 -3.56 -18.79 3.06
N ALA A 397 -4.09 -19.55 4.01
CA ALA A 397 -3.59 -19.68 5.36
C ALA A 397 -3.63 -21.14 5.82
N GLN A 398 -2.66 -21.51 6.65
CA GLN A 398 -2.51 -22.83 7.23
C GLN A 398 -2.14 -22.67 8.70
N VAL A 399 -2.75 -23.46 9.58
CA VAL A 399 -2.43 -23.49 11.01
C VAL A 399 -2.31 -24.94 11.44
N VAL A 400 -1.15 -25.30 11.99
CA VAL A 400 -0.94 -26.56 12.70
C VAL A 400 -1.01 -26.29 14.18
N THR A 401 -1.85 -27.03 14.90
CA THR A 401 -2.02 -26.92 16.35
C THR A 401 -1.60 -28.22 17.01
N ALA A 402 -0.86 -28.14 18.11
CA ALA A 402 -0.66 -29.25 19.03
C ALA A 402 -1.01 -28.76 20.44
N GLY A 403 -1.81 -29.53 21.17
CA GLY A 403 -2.26 -29.13 22.48
C GLY A 403 -2.59 -30.31 23.39
N ALA A 404 -2.80 -29.96 24.66
CA ALA A 404 -3.28 -30.88 25.67
C ALA A 404 -4.25 -30.18 26.61
N ASP A 405 -5.16 -30.95 27.18
CA ASP A 405 -6.14 -30.49 28.17
C ASP A 405 -6.34 -31.55 29.26
N ILE A 406 -6.71 -31.09 30.46
CA ILE A 406 -6.99 -31.91 31.62
C ILE A 406 -8.32 -31.49 32.25
N LYS A 407 -9.11 -32.47 32.68
CA LYS A 407 -10.27 -32.22 33.53
C LYS A 407 -9.83 -32.03 34.98
N VAL A 408 -9.82 -30.78 35.43
CA VAL A 408 -9.33 -30.39 36.76
C VAL A 408 -10.33 -30.71 37.85
N SER A 409 -11.62 -30.52 37.56
CA SER A 409 -12.73 -30.86 38.46
C SER A 409 -13.97 -31.23 37.65
N ASP A 410 -15.06 -31.61 38.33
CA ASP A 410 -16.30 -31.99 37.66
C ASP A 410 -16.88 -30.88 36.77
N GLY A 411 -16.63 -29.62 37.13
CA GLY A 411 -17.09 -28.43 36.40
C GLY A 411 -16.01 -27.66 35.64
N PHE A 412 -14.75 -28.08 35.62
CA PHE A 412 -13.68 -27.30 34.99
C PHE A 412 -12.64 -28.13 34.25
N LEU A 413 -12.35 -27.73 33.01
CA LEU A 413 -11.27 -28.23 32.18
C LEU A 413 -10.31 -27.09 31.86
N ALA A 414 -9.01 -27.39 31.82
CA ALA A 414 -7.97 -26.45 31.44
C ALA A 414 -7.06 -27.08 30.40
N GLY A 415 -6.53 -26.27 29.49
CA GLY A 415 -5.59 -26.75 28.49
C GLY A 415 -4.69 -25.67 27.94
N ALA A 416 -3.70 -26.13 27.19
CA ALA A 416 -2.76 -25.28 26.48
C ALA A 416 -2.51 -25.82 25.08
N ALA A 417 -2.12 -24.94 24.17
CA ALA A 417 -1.81 -25.26 22.79
C ALA A 417 -0.66 -24.40 22.26
N LEU A 418 0.06 -24.97 21.30
CA LEU A 418 1.01 -24.28 20.44
C LEU A 418 0.49 -24.33 19.01
N ASN A 419 0.41 -23.18 18.37
CA ASN A 419 0.04 -23.03 16.98
C ASN A 419 1.26 -22.60 16.17
N ARG A 420 1.40 -23.18 14.97
CA ARG A 420 2.29 -22.67 13.92
C ARG A 420 1.44 -22.29 12.71
N GLY A 421 1.40 -21.00 12.42
CA GLY A 421 0.63 -20.41 11.33
C GLY A 421 1.51 -20.06 10.13
N ARG A 422 0.93 -20.16 8.94
CA ARG A 422 1.49 -19.56 7.71
C ARG A 422 0.38 -18.93 6.90
N LEU A 423 0.61 -17.75 6.34
CA LEU A 423 -0.30 -17.10 5.39
C LEU A 423 0.48 -16.59 4.18
N ASN A 424 -0.05 -16.76 2.98
CA ASN A 424 0.47 -16.12 1.77
C ASN A 424 -0.62 -15.22 1.20
N ALA A 425 -0.29 -13.96 0.91
CA ALA A 425 -1.20 -12.96 0.39
C ALA A 425 -0.73 -12.43 -0.97
N LYS A 426 -1.68 -12.12 -1.84
CA LYS A 426 -1.44 -11.53 -3.16
C LYS A 426 -2.42 -10.39 -3.40
N LEU A 427 -1.89 -9.20 -3.69
CA LEU A 427 -2.69 -8.02 -3.94
C LEU A 427 -3.20 -8.00 -5.39
N SER A 428 -4.39 -7.42 -5.55
CA SER A 428 -5.01 -7.17 -6.86
C SER A 428 -4.17 -6.24 -7.76
N ALA A 429 -4.50 -6.23 -9.07
CA ALA A 429 -3.83 -5.40 -10.08
C ALA A 429 -2.28 -5.53 -10.11
N ALA A 430 -1.77 -6.74 -9.86
CA ALA A 430 -0.34 -7.03 -9.75
C ALA A 430 0.38 -6.13 -8.72
N GLY A 431 -0.31 -5.74 -7.64
CA GLY A 431 0.21 -4.82 -6.62
C GLY A 431 1.34 -5.37 -5.75
N GLY A 432 1.57 -6.69 -5.81
CA GLY A 432 2.61 -7.38 -5.06
C GLY A 432 2.09 -8.56 -4.26
N ASP A 433 2.97 -9.13 -3.45
CA ASP A 433 2.71 -10.29 -2.59
C ASP A 433 3.54 -10.25 -1.31
N PHE A 434 3.12 -11.03 -0.31
CA PHE A 434 3.88 -11.27 0.91
C PHE A 434 3.49 -12.58 1.58
N SER A 435 4.36 -13.07 2.46
CA SER A 435 4.11 -14.26 3.27
C SER A 435 4.34 -13.98 4.75
N MET A 436 3.61 -14.69 5.60
CA MET A 436 3.66 -14.59 7.05
C MET A 436 3.88 -15.96 7.66
N GLU A 437 4.71 -16.02 8.68
CA GLU A 437 4.90 -17.19 9.53
C GLU A 437 4.67 -16.78 10.98
N ASP A 438 3.92 -17.58 11.72
CA ASP A 438 3.51 -17.26 13.09
C ASP A 438 3.76 -18.44 14.03
N ILE A 439 4.14 -18.13 15.26
CA ILE A 439 4.15 -19.08 16.38
C ILE A 439 3.38 -18.45 17.54
N THR A 440 2.38 -19.19 18.04
CA THR A 440 1.49 -18.71 19.10
C THR A 440 1.37 -19.74 20.21
N GLY A 441 1.55 -19.30 21.45
CA GLY A 441 1.13 -20.04 22.63
C GLY A 441 -0.26 -19.62 23.07
N ARG A 442 -1.08 -20.58 23.50
CA ARG A 442 -2.44 -20.34 23.98
C ARG A 442 -2.73 -21.17 25.23
N ALA A 443 -3.43 -20.55 26.17
CA ALA A 443 -4.06 -21.23 27.30
C ALA A 443 -5.58 -21.03 27.22
N TYR A 444 -6.35 -22.05 27.59
CA TYR A 444 -7.81 -21.99 27.57
C TYR A 444 -8.42 -22.78 28.73
N GLY A 445 -9.63 -22.39 29.11
CA GLY A 445 -10.43 -23.03 30.14
C GLY A 445 -11.87 -23.20 29.70
N VAL A 446 -12.50 -24.28 30.15
CA VAL A 446 -13.92 -24.59 29.92
C VAL A 446 -14.55 -24.90 31.26
N TRP A 447 -15.39 -23.99 31.74
CA TRP A 447 -16.22 -24.16 32.93
C TRP A 447 -17.62 -24.60 32.56
N ARG A 448 -18.19 -25.53 33.33
CA ARG A 448 -19.55 -26.04 33.15
C ARG A 448 -20.35 -25.92 34.44
N GLY A 449 -21.53 -25.32 34.34
CA GLY A 449 -22.49 -25.19 35.43
C GLY A 449 -23.91 -25.46 34.93
N GLY A 450 -24.37 -26.70 35.10
CA GLY A 450 -25.69 -27.13 34.61
C GLY A 450 -25.78 -27.02 33.08
N PRO A 451 -26.80 -26.32 32.52
CA PRO A 451 -26.93 -26.16 31.07
C PRO A 451 -25.94 -25.14 30.49
N VAL A 452 -25.23 -24.36 31.32
CA VAL A 452 -24.36 -23.28 30.86
C VAL A 452 -22.90 -23.73 30.85
N THR A 453 -22.21 -23.46 29.74
CA THR A 453 -20.76 -23.63 29.60
C THR A 453 -20.12 -22.29 29.29
N PHE A 454 -19.10 -21.89 30.04
CA PHE A 454 -18.23 -20.78 29.70
C PHE A 454 -16.89 -21.32 29.19
N ALA A 455 -16.44 -20.82 28.06
CA ALA A 455 -15.09 -21.02 27.57
C ALA A 455 -14.35 -19.70 27.53
N PHE A 456 -13.08 -19.71 27.86
CA PHE A 456 -12.22 -18.54 27.78
C PHE A 456 -10.82 -18.96 27.36
N ASP A 457 -10.13 -18.07 26.66
CA ASP A 457 -8.78 -18.32 26.21
C ASP A 457 -7.97 -17.03 26.11
N ALA A 458 -6.65 -17.17 26.22
CA ALA A 458 -5.70 -16.11 26.00
C ALA A 458 -4.51 -16.64 25.18
N SER A 459 -4.04 -15.85 24.24
CA SER A 459 -2.91 -16.18 23.39
C SER A 459 -1.90 -15.06 23.29
N TYR A 460 -0.64 -15.43 23.09
CA TYR A 460 0.46 -14.53 22.79
C TYR A 460 1.41 -15.20 21.80
N GLY A 461 1.94 -14.44 20.87
CA GLY A 461 2.83 -15.00 19.87
C GLY A 461 3.64 -13.96 19.11
N THR A 462 4.43 -14.48 18.18
CA THR A 462 5.30 -13.71 17.29
C THR A 462 5.01 -14.04 15.84
N LEU A 463 5.12 -13.01 14.99
CA LEU A 463 4.86 -13.07 13.57
C LEU A 463 6.11 -12.61 12.82
N ASP A 464 6.53 -13.34 11.81
CA ASP A 464 7.52 -12.90 10.83
C ASP A 464 6.83 -12.68 9.49
N VAL A 465 7.04 -11.50 8.88
CA VAL A 465 6.56 -11.20 7.53
C VAL A 465 7.77 -11.22 6.58
N LYS A 466 7.78 -12.23 5.70
CA LYS A 466 8.88 -12.49 4.75
C LYS A 466 8.37 -12.36 3.32
N GLY A 467 9.31 -12.12 2.40
CA GLY A 467 9.00 -12.04 0.98
C GLY A 467 8.01 -10.93 0.66
N ILE A 468 8.15 -9.77 1.32
CA ILE A 468 7.35 -8.58 0.96
C ILE A 468 7.88 -8.12 -0.40
N HIS A 469 7.10 -8.30 -1.45
CA HIS A 469 7.42 -7.90 -2.81
C HIS A 469 6.36 -6.93 -3.30
N ARG A 470 6.72 -5.66 -3.46
CA ARG A 470 5.81 -4.64 -3.96
C ARG A 470 6.20 -4.22 -5.35
N THR A 471 5.25 -4.27 -6.28
CA THR A 471 5.45 -3.83 -7.66
C THR A 471 5.47 -2.30 -7.71
N SER A 472 6.53 -1.71 -8.25
CA SER A 472 6.69 -0.26 -8.40
C SER A 472 6.28 0.24 -9.79
N GLY A 473 6.08 1.55 -9.91
CA GLY A 473 5.82 2.29 -11.13
C GLY A 473 7.03 2.42 -12.06
N LEU A 474 8.24 2.03 -11.62
CA LEU A 474 9.42 1.92 -12.47
C LEU A 474 9.33 0.64 -13.31
N ALA A 475 8.42 0.63 -14.29
CA ALA A 475 8.14 -0.50 -15.18
C ALA A 475 7.83 -1.83 -14.46
N GLY A 476 7.28 -1.78 -13.25
CA GLY A 476 6.91 -2.99 -12.51
C GLY A 476 8.05 -3.64 -11.73
N PHE A 477 9.23 -2.99 -11.59
CA PHE A 477 10.27 -3.53 -10.71
C PHE A 477 9.75 -3.73 -9.29
N GLN A 478 10.20 -4.80 -8.64
CA GLN A 478 9.80 -5.09 -7.28
C GLN A 478 10.74 -4.43 -6.28
N THR A 479 10.18 -3.66 -5.34
CA THR A 479 10.86 -3.39 -4.08
C THR A 479 10.66 -4.57 -3.14
N ARG A 480 11.66 -4.83 -2.28
CA ARG A 480 11.63 -5.96 -1.35
C ARG A 480 11.77 -5.50 0.09
N GLY A 481 11.10 -6.20 1.00
CA GLY A 481 11.14 -5.95 2.43
C GLY A 481 10.99 -7.22 3.27
N LYS A 482 11.23 -7.06 4.57
CA LYS A 482 10.89 -8.04 5.60
C LYS A 482 10.60 -7.29 6.89
N THR A 483 9.71 -7.82 7.72
CA THR A 483 9.44 -7.28 9.04
C THR A 483 9.08 -8.41 10.00
N SER A 484 8.91 -8.08 11.28
CA SER A 484 8.45 -8.98 12.31
C SER A 484 7.42 -8.28 13.19
N GLY A 485 6.82 -9.01 14.11
CA GLY A 485 5.74 -8.52 14.93
C GLY A 485 5.45 -9.42 16.11
N SER A 486 4.55 -8.94 16.96
CA SER A 486 3.99 -9.70 18.06
C SER A 486 2.50 -9.49 18.13
N HIS A 487 1.81 -10.42 18.76
CA HIS A 487 0.38 -10.32 18.92
C HIS A 487 -0.07 -10.90 20.24
N TRP A 488 -1.26 -10.48 20.66
CA TRP A 488 -1.99 -11.12 21.73
C TRP A 488 -3.47 -11.15 21.41
N GLY A 489 -4.14 -12.15 21.97
CA GLY A 489 -5.56 -12.36 21.82
C GLY A 489 -6.19 -12.81 23.12
N ALA A 490 -7.46 -12.48 23.29
CA ALA A 490 -8.28 -13.01 24.38
C ALA A 490 -9.71 -13.23 23.89
N GLY A 491 -10.31 -14.35 24.29
CA GLY A 491 -11.66 -14.73 23.91
C GLY A 491 -12.46 -15.24 25.10
N MET A 492 -13.77 -15.01 25.05
CA MET A 492 -14.75 -15.63 25.95
C MET A 492 -15.99 -16.03 25.15
N LYS A 493 -16.56 -17.19 25.49
CA LYS A 493 -17.79 -17.71 24.88
C LYS A 493 -18.69 -18.30 25.96
N ALA A 494 -19.96 -17.92 25.93
CA ALA A 494 -21.01 -18.50 26.76
C ALA A 494 -21.91 -19.36 25.87
N MET A 495 -22.14 -20.61 26.26
CA MET A 495 -22.94 -21.59 25.52
C MET A 495 -24.05 -22.13 26.43
N TRP A 496 -25.26 -22.25 25.91
CA TRP A 496 -26.39 -22.85 26.62
C TRP A 496 -26.78 -24.16 25.96
N SER A 497 -26.61 -25.29 26.64
CA SER A 497 -26.92 -26.61 26.09
C SER A 497 -28.36 -27.02 26.41
N VAL A 498 -29.11 -27.34 25.37
CA VAL A 498 -30.45 -27.94 25.45
C VAL A 498 -30.43 -29.24 24.66
N GLU A 499 -30.83 -30.34 25.31
CA GLU A 499 -31.00 -31.62 24.64
C GLU A 499 -32.48 -31.86 24.35
N ASN A 500 -32.82 -32.20 23.12
CA ASN A 500 -34.19 -32.51 22.71
C ASN A 500 -34.19 -33.55 21.59
N ALA A 501 -34.92 -34.65 21.77
CA ALA A 501 -35.14 -35.69 20.76
C ALA A 501 -33.87 -36.21 20.05
N GLY A 502 -32.77 -36.37 20.78
CA GLY A 502 -31.48 -36.86 20.24
C GLY A 502 -30.59 -35.77 19.62
N PHE A 503 -31.07 -34.53 19.55
CA PHE A 503 -30.29 -33.37 19.14
C PHE A 503 -29.81 -32.57 20.34
N ARG A 504 -28.57 -32.07 20.25
CA ARG A 504 -28.00 -31.12 21.21
C ARG A 504 -27.93 -29.74 20.57
N LEU A 505 -28.81 -28.85 21.00
CA LEU A 505 -28.84 -27.45 20.58
C LEU A 505 -27.98 -26.61 21.54
N ARG A 506 -27.10 -25.79 20.99
CA ARG A 506 -26.20 -24.91 21.75
C ARG A 506 -26.20 -23.49 21.16
N PRO A 507 -27.18 -22.65 21.52
CA PRO A 507 -27.04 -21.21 21.34
C PRO A 507 -25.84 -20.69 22.11
N TRP A 508 -25.09 -19.76 21.52
CA TRP A 508 -23.90 -19.19 22.14
C TRP A 508 -23.69 -17.73 21.79
N ALA A 509 -23.03 -17.02 22.70
CA ALA A 509 -22.57 -15.65 22.52
C ALA A 509 -21.06 -15.58 22.82
N GLY A 510 -20.32 -14.82 22.04
CA GLY A 510 -18.86 -14.72 22.14
C GLY A 510 -18.36 -13.29 22.05
N LEU A 511 -17.24 -13.04 22.72
CA LEU A 511 -16.46 -11.83 22.63
C LEU A 511 -15.01 -12.22 22.37
N ARG A 512 -14.33 -11.53 21.45
CA ARG A 512 -12.92 -11.75 21.17
C ARG A 512 -12.23 -10.43 20.88
N THR A 513 -11.02 -10.28 21.38
CA THR A 513 -10.11 -9.20 20.97
C THR A 513 -8.80 -9.78 20.50
N GLU A 514 -8.27 -9.22 19.42
CA GLU A 514 -6.97 -9.55 18.85
C GLU A 514 -6.21 -8.25 18.60
N ARG A 515 -4.93 -8.21 18.94
CA ARG A 515 -4.04 -7.09 18.62
C ARG A 515 -2.76 -7.60 18.03
N VAL A 516 -2.44 -7.13 16.84
CA VAL A 516 -1.20 -7.46 16.12
C VAL A 516 -0.37 -6.20 15.96
N LYS A 517 0.85 -6.21 16.46
CA LYS A 517 1.87 -5.20 16.19
C LYS A 517 2.80 -5.71 15.10
N VAL A 518 2.88 -4.98 13.99
CA VAL A 518 3.85 -5.22 12.92
C VAL A 518 4.89 -4.10 12.99
N ALA A 519 6.17 -4.46 13.12
CA ALA A 519 7.24 -3.50 13.19
C ALA A 519 7.41 -2.75 11.86
N GLY A 520 8.00 -1.56 11.94
CA GLY A 520 8.38 -0.79 10.75
C GLY A 520 9.43 -1.52 9.92
N TYR A 521 9.47 -1.22 8.62
CA TYR A 521 10.44 -1.80 7.71
C TYR A 521 10.81 -0.84 6.58
N THR A 522 11.98 -1.07 6.02
CA THR A 522 12.50 -0.32 4.87
C THR A 522 12.48 -1.22 3.64
N GLU A 523 11.92 -0.70 2.56
CA GLU A 523 12.05 -1.29 1.25
C GLU A 523 13.44 -1.06 0.66
N LYS A 524 13.87 -1.98 -0.21
CA LYS A 524 15.16 -1.89 -0.91
C LYS A 524 15.01 -2.25 -2.40
N ASP A 525 16.16 -2.30 -3.07
CA ASP A 525 16.38 -2.66 -4.48
C ASP A 525 15.99 -1.58 -5.50
N VAL A 526 14.96 -0.78 -5.27
CA VAL A 526 14.60 0.34 -6.15
C VAL A 526 14.66 1.67 -5.38
N PRO A 527 15.87 2.23 -5.14
CA PRO A 527 16.04 3.39 -4.25
C PRO A 527 15.15 4.59 -4.57
N LEU A 528 14.85 4.82 -5.86
CA LEU A 528 14.02 5.93 -6.32
C LEU A 528 12.59 5.92 -5.74
N VAL A 529 12.04 4.74 -5.47
CA VAL A 529 10.63 4.54 -5.06
C VAL A 529 10.50 3.69 -3.78
N ALA A 530 11.62 3.40 -3.11
CA ALA A 530 11.63 2.66 -1.85
C ALA A 530 11.11 3.55 -0.70
N LEU A 531 10.30 2.96 0.17
CA LEU A 531 9.77 3.62 1.36
C LEU A 531 10.29 3.00 2.66
N ASP A 532 10.44 3.87 3.66
CA ASP A 532 10.52 3.51 5.08
C ASP A 532 9.10 3.59 5.65
N PHE A 533 8.63 2.48 6.22
CA PHE A 533 7.33 2.38 6.88
C PHE A 533 7.50 2.38 8.40
N ASP A 534 6.62 3.10 9.07
CA ASP A 534 6.52 3.05 10.53
C ASP A 534 5.85 1.74 10.98
N GLY A 535 6.03 1.39 12.26
CA GLY A 535 5.30 0.29 12.86
C GLY A 535 3.79 0.55 12.87
N GLN A 536 2.99 -0.51 12.73
CA GLN A 536 1.54 -0.45 12.72
C GLN A 536 0.96 -1.43 13.75
N GLU A 537 -0.18 -1.07 14.34
CA GLU A 537 -0.95 -1.94 15.23
C GLU A 537 -2.33 -2.15 14.63
N ALA A 538 -2.64 -3.38 14.24
CA ALA A 538 -3.95 -3.78 13.77
C ALA A 538 -4.75 -4.40 14.92
N ARG A 539 -6.02 -4.03 15.04
CA ARG A 539 -6.88 -4.43 16.15
C ARG A 539 -8.18 -5.01 15.63
N SER A 540 -8.69 -6.04 16.30
CA SER A 540 -10.05 -6.53 16.15
C SER A 540 -10.68 -6.70 17.53
N SER A 541 -11.94 -6.34 17.66
CA SER A 541 -12.75 -6.53 18.87
C SER A 541 -14.14 -6.93 18.43
N ALA A 542 -14.36 -8.23 18.28
CA ALA A 542 -15.54 -8.79 17.68
C ALA A 542 -16.50 -9.36 18.74
N GLY A 543 -17.79 -9.11 18.52
CA GLY A 543 -18.88 -9.82 19.16
C GLY A 543 -19.41 -10.89 18.21
N SER A 544 -19.96 -11.97 18.75
CA SER A 544 -20.50 -13.07 17.95
C SER A 544 -21.71 -13.72 18.61
N LEU A 545 -22.65 -14.16 17.79
CA LEU A 545 -23.83 -14.92 18.21
C LEU A 545 -23.96 -16.12 17.29
N GLY A 546 -24.22 -17.30 17.82
CA GLY A 546 -24.37 -18.49 17.00
C GLY A 546 -25.23 -19.57 17.61
N LEU A 547 -25.47 -20.59 16.81
CA LEU A 547 -26.17 -21.82 17.17
C LEU A 547 -25.38 -22.99 16.64
N ASP A 548 -24.99 -23.88 17.54
CA ASP A 548 -24.39 -25.18 17.20
C ASP A 548 -25.44 -26.28 17.41
N VAL A 549 -25.59 -27.19 16.45
CA VAL A 549 -26.49 -28.35 16.51
C VAL A 549 -25.67 -29.62 16.40
N GLY A 550 -25.68 -30.42 17.47
CA GLY A 550 -24.97 -31.70 17.54
C GLY A 550 -25.93 -32.89 17.44
N THR A 551 -25.52 -33.96 16.77
CA THR A 551 -26.22 -35.25 16.78
C THR A 551 -25.24 -36.41 16.75
N ASP A 552 -25.59 -37.50 17.42
CA ASP A 552 -24.80 -38.72 17.45
C ASP A 552 -25.48 -39.81 16.61
N THR A 553 -24.67 -40.61 15.90
CA THR A 553 -25.13 -41.80 15.18
C THR A 553 -24.06 -42.89 15.23
N LYS A 554 -24.36 -44.06 14.64
CA LYS A 554 -23.42 -45.17 14.51
C LYS A 554 -23.26 -45.57 13.05
N LEU A 555 -22.03 -45.85 12.64
CA LEU A 555 -21.70 -46.51 11.39
C LEU A 555 -20.94 -47.79 11.70
N ALA A 556 -21.59 -48.93 11.47
CA ALA A 556 -21.12 -50.24 11.93
C ALA A 556 -20.78 -50.24 13.43
N ALA A 557 -19.55 -50.61 13.80
CA ALA A 557 -19.09 -50.65 15.19
C ALA A 557 -18.59 -49.30 15.73
N HIS A 558 -18.58 -48.25 14.91
CA HIS A 558 -17.98 -46.95 15.26
C HIS A 558 -19.06 -45.89 15.52
N ALA A 559 -18.81 -45.05 16.53
CA ALA A 559 -19.64 -43.89 16.81
C ALA A 559 -19.23 -42.73 15.90
N LEU A 560 -20.22 -41.95 15.47
CA LEU A 560 -20.06 -40.73 14.69
C LEU A 560 -20.81 -39.59 15.37
N HIS A 561 -20.15 -38.45 15.49
CA HIS A 561 -20.75 -37.21 15.95
C HIS A 561 -20.76 -36.20 14.81
N PHE A 562 -21.90 -35.55 14.58
CA PHE A 562 -22.03 -34.47 13.63
C PHE A 562 -22.35 -33.17 14.36
N ASP A 563 -21.62 -32.11 14.01
CA ASP A 563 -21.86 -30.74 14.45
C ASP A 563 -22.19 -29.86 13.25
N PHE A 564 -23.19 -29.01 13.38
CA PHE A 564 -23.52 -27.96 12.41
C PHE A 564 -23.52 -26.61 13.11
N ARG A 565 -23.03 -25.57 12.45
CA ARG A 565 -22.95 -24.21 12.99
C ARG A 565 -23.57 -23.21 12.03
N ALA A 566 -24.32 -22.28 12.60
CA ALA A 566 -24.64 -21.00 12.00
C ALA A 566 -24.29 -19.89 12.99
N ALA A 567 -23.52 -18.90 12.57
CA ALA A 567 -23.11 -17.79 13.42
C ALA A 567 -23.06 -16.47 12.67
N TRP A 568 -23.29 -15.39 13.40
CA TRP A 568 -22.98 -14.03 13.02
C TRP A 568 -21.79 -13.55 13.85
N HIS A 569 -20.89 -12.81 13.22
CA HIS A 569 -19.80 -12.10 13.90
C HIS A 569 -19.74 -10.66 13.39
N GLY A 570 -19.37 -9.74 14.28
CA GLY A 570 -19.23 -8.34 13.92
C GLY A 570 -18.31 -7.57 14.83
N GLU A 571 -17.63 -6.59 14.25
CA GLU A 571 -16.74 -5.68 14.96
C GLU A 571 -17.55 -4.78 15.89
N MET A 572 -17.14 -4.71 17.15
CA MET A 572 -17.76 -3.88 18.18
C MET A 572 -17.22 -2.46 18.18
N THR A 573 -16.12 -2.21 17.47
CA THR A 573 -15.49 -0.90 17.37
C THR A 573 -15.22 -0.56 15.91
N ASN A 574 -15.63 0.63 15.48
CA ASN A 574 -15.27 1.19 14.18
C ASN A 574 -14.11 2.17 14.35
N LYS A 575 -12.96 1.66 14.80
CA LYS A 575 -11.74 2.47 14.92
C LYS A 575 -10.97 2.38 13.61
N ASN A 576 -10.19 3.42 13.33
CA ASN A 576 -9.22 3.36 12.24
C ASN A 576 -7.82 3.23 12.84
N ARG A 577 -6.96 2.46 12.16
CA ARG A 577 -5.52 2.51 12.37
C ARG A 577 -4.88 3.46 11.36
N SER A 578 -3.81 4.10 11.81
CA SER A 578 -2.96 4.93 10.96
C SER A 578 -1.78 4.09 10.48
N VAL A 579 -1.48 4.17 9.19
CA VAL A 579 -0.28 3.57 8.59
C VAL A 579 0.51 4.68 7.95
N SER A 580 1.80 4.74 8.25
CA SER A 580 2.66 5.85 7.85
C SER A 580 3.89 5.35 7.12
N GLY A 581 4.36 6.16 6.18
CA GLY A 581 5.63 5.92 5.51
C GLY A 581 6.16 7.18 4.83
N LYS A 582 7.42 7.11 4.43
CA LYS A 582 8.13 8.17 3.69
C LYS A 582 9.14 7.54 2.74
N LEU A 583 9.59 8.28 1.73
CA LEU A 583 10.67 7.79 0.86
C LEU A 583 11.96 7.60 1.66
N THR A 584 12.64 6.49 1.41
CA THR A 584 13.91 6.15 2.08
C THR A 584 15.00 7.14 1.69
N ASN A 585 15.83 7.54 2.67
CA ASN A 585 16.93 8.51 2.49
C ASN A 585 16.50 9.83 1.82
N ASN A 586 15.24 10.25 2.05
CA ASN A 586 14.66 11.43 1.42
C ASN A 586 14.28 12.50 2.44
N PHE A 587 13.92 13.68 1.92
CA PHE A 587 13.45 14.83 2.69
C PHE A 587 11.92 14.94 2.68
N THR A 588 11.24 13.97 2.08
CA THR A 588 9.78 13.95 2.01
C THR A 588 9.17 13.89 3.39
N ARG A 589 8.02 14.54 3.52
CA ARG A 589 7.19 14.40 4.71
C ARG A 589 6.66 12.98 4.82
N THR A 590 6.55 12.49 6.05
CA THR A 590 5.77 11.29 6.33
C THR A 590 4.35 11.48 5.85
N THR A 591 3.87 10.55 5.03
CA THR A 591 2.46 10.45 4.65
C THR A 591 1.81 9.40 5.54
N THR A 592 0.61 9.69 6.00
CA THR A 592 -0.19 8.80 6.83
C THR A 592 -1.53 8.56 6.14
N ILE A 593 -1.90 7.29 5.98
CA ILE A 593 -3.24 6.90 5.56
C ILE A 593 -4.01 6.34 6.76
N SER A 594 -5.33 6.31 6.62
CA SER A 594 -6.23 5.70 7.58
C SER A 594 -6.92 4.51 6.92
N VAL A 595 -6.99 3.39 7.65
CA VAL A 595 -7.70 2.18 7.26
C VAL A 595 -8.46 1.67 8.48
N VAL A 596 -9.62 1.07 8.24
CA VAL A 596 -10.52 0.52 9.26
C VAL A 596 -9.81 -0.64 9.98
N ASP A 597 -9.84 -0.61 11.31
CA ASP A 597 -9.45 -1.74 12.14
C ASP A 597 -10.56 -2.79 12.14
N GLY A 598 -10.16 -4.06 12.16
CA GLY A 598 -11.05 -5.20 12.28
C GLY A 598 -10.81 -6.28 11.24
N ASP A 599 -11.34 -7.46 11.51
CA ASP A 599 -11.38 -8.60 10.57
C ASP A 599 -12.70 -8.64 9.77
N GLY A 600 -13.54 -7.61 9.96
CA GLY A 600 -14.83 -7.43 9.29
C GLY A 600 -15.99 -8.13 10.00
N SER A 601 -17.20 -7.88 9.53
CA SER A 601 -18.43 -8.51 10.02
C SER A 601 -19.00 -9.46 8.97
N GLY A 602 -19.63 -10.55 9.39
CA GLY A 602 -20.13 -11.56 8.46
C GLY A 602 -20.96 -12.65 9.10
N TYR A 603 -21.24 -13.67 8.29
CA TYR A 603 -21.95 -14.87 8.70
C TYR A 603 -21.09 -16.10 8.42
N GLU A 604 -21.00 -16.99 9.39
CA GLU A 604 -20.33 -18.28 9.29
C GLU A 604 -21.38 -19.40 9.22
N LEU A 605 -21.23 -20.30 8.25
CA LEU A 605 -22.00 -21.53 8.13
C LEU A 605 -21.04 -22.70 7.97
N GLY A 606 -21.22 -23.76 8.75
CA GLY A 606 -20.31 -24.89 8.69
C GLY A 606 -20.83 -26.15 9.34
N GLY A 607 -20.03 -27.21 9.23
CA GLY A 607 -20.27 -28.45 9.91
C GLY A 607 -19.01 -29.31 10.04
N ALA A 608 -19.03 -30.24 10.97
CA ALA A 608 -17.96 -31.19 11.22
C ALA A 608 -18.51 -32.59 11.51
N ALA A 609 -17.73 -33.59 11.13
CA ALA A 609 -17.99 -35.00 11.45
C ALA A 609 -16.80 -35.55 12.26
N THR A 610 -17.08 -36.19 13.39
CA THR A 610 -16.08 -36.82 14.25
C THR A 610 -16.32 -38.33 14.32
N LEU A 611 -15.33 -39.12 13.94
CA LEU A 611 -15.34 -40.58 13.98
C LEU A 611 -14.55 -41.09 15.18
N PHE A 612 -15.17 -41.89 16.03
CA PHE A 612 -14.52 -42.59 17.15
C PHE A 612 -14.11 -43.99 16.70
N PHE A 613 -12.88 -44.13 16.22
CA PHE A 613 -12.40 -45.35 15.54
C PHE A 613 -11.67 -46.32 16.46
N ALA A 614 -11.22 -45.89 17.65
CA ALA A 614 -10.66 -46.77 18.68
C ALA A 614 -11.02 -46.27 20.09
N LYS A 615 -10.82 -47.12 21.10
CA LYS A 615 -11.21 -46.87 22.51
C LYS A 615 -10.81 -45.50 23.05
N ASN A 616 -9.70 -44.94 22.56
CA ASN A 616 -9.18 -43.64 22.97
C ASN A 616 -8.82 -42.74 21.78
N TRP A 617 -9.37 -42.98 20.59
CA TRP A 617 -9.00 -42.18 19.42
C TRP A 617 -10.21 -41.74 18.62
N SER A 618 -10.21 -40.46 18.25
CA SER A 618 -11.14 -39.95 17.25
C SER A 618 -10.44 -39.03 16.27
N ALA A 619 -11.00 -38.93 15.08
CA ALA A 619 -10.61 -37.96 14.07
C ALA A 619 -11.82 -37.12 13.65
N SER A 620 -11.62 -35.84 13.40
CA SER A 620 -12.67 -34.94 12.92
C SER A 620 -12.29 -34.29 11.60
N LEU A 621 -13.27 -34.16 10.71
CA LEU A 621 -13.19 -33.37 9.48
C LEU A 621 -14.26 -32.29 9.54
N GLY A 622 -13.89 -31.04 9.27
CA GLY A 622 -14.80 -29.90 9.30
C GLY A 622 -14.63 -28.96 8.11
N TYR A 623 -15.71 -28.28 7.78
CA TYR A 623 -15.76 -27.21 6.80
C TYR A 623 -16.61 -26.05 7.33
N ALA A 624 -16.16 -24.82 7.11
CA ALA A 624 -16.94 -23.62 7.34
C ALA A 624 -16.72 -22.61 6.21
N GLY A 625 -17.81 -21.98 5.77
CA GLY A 625 -17.79 -20.83 4.88
C GLY A 625 -18.11 -19.57 5.65
N ASP A 626 -17.30 -18.53 5.46
CA ASP A 626 -17.45 -17.21 6.08
C ASP A 626 -17.77 -16.17 5.01
N ILE A 627 -18.95 -15.57 5.11
CA ILE A 627 -19.54 -14.68 4.13
C ILE A 627 -19.49 -13.26 4.67
N ARG A 628 -18.70 -12.40 4.02
CA ARG A 628 -18.61 -10.96 4.30
C ARG A 628 -19.02 -10.15 3.08
N SER A 629 -19.51 -8.94 3.31
CA SER A 629 -19.93 -8.03 2.23
C SER A 629 -18.71 -7.55 1.43
N GLY A 630 -18.78 -7.63 0.10
CA GLY A 630 -17.70 -7.18 -0.79
C GLY A 630 -16.49 -8.11 -0.88
N GLU A 631 -16.51 -9.27 -0.22
CA GLU A 631 -15.47 -10.29 -0.25
C GLU A 631 -15.97 -11.56 -0.95
N LYS A 632 -15.04 -12.37 -1.46
CA LYS A 632 -15.36 -13.75 -1.85
C LYS A 632 -15.59 -14.60 -0.60
N LEU A 633 -16.35 -15.69 -0.76
CA LEU A 633 -16.54 -16.68 0.30
C LEU A 633 -15.17 -17.13 0.83
N ALA A 634 -14.92 -16.90 2.11
CA ALA A 634 -13.74 -17.42 2.77
C ALA A 634 -14.03 -18.86 3.21
N SER A 635 -13.28 -19.82 2.67
CA SER A 635 -13.46 -21.24 2.97
C SER A 635 -12.47 -21.66 4.05
N ARG A 636 -12.91 -22.48 5.01
CA ARG A 636 -12.08 -23.03 6.08
C ARG A 636 -12.28 -24.54 6.17
N PHE A 637 -11.18 -25.29 6.19
CA PHE A 637 -11.16 -26.73 6.35
C PHE A 637 -10.38 -27.09 7.61
N ALA A 638 -10.86 -28.07 8.35
CA ALA A 638 -10.27 -28.54 9.59
C ALA A 638 -10.12 -30.05 9.59
N LEU A 639 -8.94 -30.54 9.96
CA LEU A 639 -8.67 -31.93 10.27
C LEU A 639 -8.10 -32.01 11.68
N SER A 640 -8.65 -32.85 12.54
CA SER A 640 -8.11 -33.06 13.89
C SER A 640 -7.99 -34.54 14.23
N LEU A 641 -6.99 -34.86 15.04
CA LEU A 641 -6.75 -36.16 15.64
C LEU A 641 -6.51 -35.98 17.13
N GLN A 642 -7.12 -36.83 17.95
CA GLN A 642 -7.17 -36.60 19.38
C GLN A 642 -7.31 -37.89 20.18
N THR A 643 -6.82 -37.85 21.42
CA THR A 643 -6.91 -38.96 22.35
C THR A 643 -8.01 -38.82 23.40
N GLY A 644 -8.41 -39.96 23.95
CA GLY A 644 -9.09 -40.16 25.23
C GLY A 644 -10.49 -39.53 25.40
N PHE A 645 -11.43 -40.02 24.61
CA PHE A 645 -12.87 -39.77 24.81
C PHE A 645 -13.43 -40.51 26.01
#